data_AF-A0A7K6UHC6-F1
#
_entry.id   AF-A0A7K6UHC6-F1
#
_cell.length_a   1.000
_cell.length_b   1.000
_cell.length_c   1.000
_cell.angle_alpha   90.00
_cell.angle_beta   90.00
_cell.angle_gamma   90.00
#
_symmetry.space_group_name_H-M   'P 1'
#
loop_
_entity.id
_entity.type
_entity.pdbx_description
1 polymer ?
#
loop_
_entity_poly.entity_id
_entity_poly.type
_entity_poly.pdbx_seq_one_letter_code
_entity_poly.pdbx_strand_id
1 'polypeptide(L)'
;GDYYMVKKLLEENSSGEMNINCVDVLGRNAVTITIENENLDILQLLLDYGCQSSDALLVAIDSEVVGAVDILLNHRPKRSSRPTIVKLMERIQNPEYSTTMDVAPVILAAHRNNYEILTMLLKQDISLPKPHAVGCECTLCTAKNKKDSLRHSRFRLDIYRCLASPALIMLTEEDPILRAFELSADLKELSLVEVEFRNDYEELAQQCKTFAKDLLAQARNSRELEVILNHTSSDEHVDKRGLLEERMNLSRLKLAIKYNQKEFVAQSNCQQFLNTVWFGQMAGYRRKHTCKKILTVLMVGIFWPILSLCYLLAPKSRVGRIIHTPFMKFIIHGASYFTFLLLLNLYSLVYNENKKNTMGPALERIDYLLIIWLIGMVWSDVKRLWYDGLEDFLEESRNQLSFVMNSLYLATFALKVVAHNKFHDYAERKDWDAFHPTLVAEGLFAFANVLSYLRLFFMYTTSSILGPLQISMGQMLQDFGKFLGMFLLVLFSFTIGLTQLYDKGFTVNEEKDCAGIFCEQQSNDTFHSFIGTCFALFWYIFSLAHVAIFVTRFSYGEELQSFVGAVIVGTYNVVVVIVLTKLLVAMLHKSFQLIANHEDKEWKFARAKLWLSYFDDKCTLPPPFNVIPSPKTICYLFNSLSKWICSHTSSGKVKRQNSLKEWRNLKQKRDENYQKVMCCLVHRYLTSMRQKMQSTDQATVENLNELRQDLSKFRNEMRDLLGFRTSKYAMFYPRN
;
A
#
# COMPACT_ATOMS: atom_id res chain seq x y z
N GLY A 1 -13.52 -43.55 26.38
CA GLY A 1 -12.33 -44.33 25.97
C GLY A 1 -12.35 -45.82 26.34
N ASP A 2 -13.46 -46.41 26.81
CA ASP A 2 -13.53 -47.86 27.09
C ASP A 2 -14.13 -48.60 25.88
N TYR A 3 -13.28 -48.98 24.92
CA TYR A 3 -13.69 -49.55 23.63
C TYR A 3 -14.55 -50.82 23.78
N TYR A 4 -14.14 -51.75 24.65
CA TYR A 4 -14.85 -53.02 24.83
C TYR A 4 -16.26 -52.83 25.38
N MET A 5 -16.42 -51.96 26.38
CA MET A 5 -17.74 -51.71 26.98
C MET A 5 -18.67 -51.01 25.99
N VAL A 6 -18.16 -50.04 25.22
CA VAL A 6 -18.95 -49.40 24.15
C VAL A 6 -19.37 -50.42 23.09
N LYS A 7 -18.46 -51.28 22.63
CA LYS A 7 -18.76 -52.34 21.67
C LYS A 7 -19.81 -53.32 22.19
N LYS A 8 -19.64 -53.80 23.42
CA LYS A 8 -20.60 -54.71 24.05
C LYS A 8 -21.98 -54.07 24.17
N LEU A 9 -22.05 -52.81 24.61
CA LEU A 9 -23.31 -52.08 24.71
C LEU A 9 -23.97 -51.90 23.34
N LEU A 10 -23.22 -51.61 22.28
CA LEU A 10 -23.75 -51.47 20.93
C LEU A 10 -24.25 -52.81 20.35
N GLU A 11 -23.56 -53.92 20.63
CA GLU A 11 -23.96 -55.28 20.24
C GLU A 11 -25.23 -55.74 20.98
N GLU A 12 -25.31 -55.47 22.29
CA GLU A 12 -26.47 -55.79 23.13
C GLU A 12 -27.71 -54.94 22.80
N ASN A 13 -27.52 -53.76 22.18
CA ASN A 13 -28.58 -52.82 21.84
C ASN A 13 -29.43 -53.21 20.61
N SER A 14 -29.29 -54.45 20.12
CA SER A 14 -30.14 -55.03 19.07
C SER A 14 -31.64 -55.12 19.47
N SER A 15 -31.96 -54.93 20.76
CA SER A 15 -33.31 -54.85 21.32
C SER A 15 -33.94 -53.43 21.31
N GLY A 16 -33.17 -52.37 21.01
CA GLY A 16 -33.67 -51.00 20.84
C GLY A 16 -33.95 -50.19 22.12
N GLU A 17 -33.47 -50.63 23.29
CA GLU A 17 -33.73 -49.94 24.58
C GLU A 17 -32.88 -48.68 24.79
N MET A 18 -31.69 -48.59 24.20
CA MET A 18 -30.79 -47.43 24.36
C MET A 18 -30.78 -46.56 23.09
N ASN A 19 -31.08 -45.27 23.26
CA ASN A 19 -30.90 -44.28 22.20
C ASN A 19 -29.40 -43.97 22.00
N ILE A 20 -28.84 -44.41 20.88
CA ILE A 20 -27.42 -44.22 20.52
C ILE A 20 -27.11 -42.74 20.20
N ASN A 21 -28.12 -41.98 19.73
CA ASN A 21 -28.00 -40.54 19.44
C ASN A 21 -28.44 -39.69 20.63
N CYS A 22 -28.21 -40.18 21.86
CA CYS A 22 -28.46 -39.38 23.05
C CYS A 22 -27.51 -38.19 23.15
N VAL A 23 -27.97 -37.15 23.86
CA VAL A 23 -27.26 -35.90 24.01
C VAL A 23 -27.03 -35.63 25.50
N ASP A 24 -25.81 -35.23 25.84
CA ASP A 24 -25.41 -34.75 27.17
C ASP A 24 -26.14 -33.42 27.51
N VAL A 25 -26.19 -33.05 28.79
CA VAL A 25 -26.63 -31.72 29.29
C VAL A 25 -25.97 -30.55 28.55
N LEU A 26 -24.73 -30.72 28.07
CA LEU A 26 -23.98 -29.75 27.28
C LEU A 26 -24.28 -29.79 25.77
N GLY A 27 -25.21 -30.62 25.32
CA GLY A 27 -25.57 -30.69 23.89
C GLY A 27 -24.64 -31.58 23.04
N ARG A 28 -23.79 -32.40 23.67
CA ARG A 28 -22.80 -33.25 22.96
C ARG A 28 -23.34 -34.66 22.72
N ASN A 29 -23.08 -35.19 21.53
CA ASN A 29 -23.42 -36.56 21.15
C ASN A 29 -22.22 -37.49 21.44
N ALA A 30 -22.46 -38.80 21.48
CA ALA A 30 -21.37 -39.78 21.64
C ALA A 30 -20.24 -39.59 20.61
N VAL A 31 -20.59 -39.28 19.36
CA VAL A 31 -19.64 -38.99 18.28
C VAL A 31 -18.81 -37.74 18.53
N THR A 32 -19.42 -36.64 19.00
CA THR A 32 -18.67 -35.40 19.26
C THR A 32 -17.71 -35.59 20.44
N ILE A 33 -18.12 -36.32 21.47
CA ILE A 33 -17.24 -36.68 22.61
C ILE A 33 -16.07 -37.53 22.14
N THR A 34 -16.27 -38.48 21.21
CA THR A 34 -15.14 -39.28 20.70
C THR A 34 -14.15 -38.46 19.90
N ILE A 35 -14.62 -37.44 19.17
CA ILE A 35 -13.79 -36.54 18.37
C ILE A 35 -13.00 -35.59 19.27
N GLU A 36 -13.66 -34.94 20.24
CA GLU A 36 -13.01 -34.02 21.21
C GLU A 36 -11.89 -34.69 22.00
N ASN A 37 -11.97 -36.01 22.20
CA ASN A 37 -10.98 -36.77 22.94
C ASN A 37 -10.13 -37.70 22.04
N GLU A 38 -10.05 -37.41 20.74
CA GLU A 38 -9.20 -38.08 19.74
C GLU A 38 -9.28 -39.62 19.69
N ASN A 39 -10.43 -40.21 20.05
CA ASN A 39 -10.57 -41.66 20.09
C ASN A 39 -11.10 -42.24 18.77
N LEU A 40 -10.19 -42.43 17.82
CA LEU A 40 -10.50 -42.87 16.44
C LEU A 40 -11.18 -44.25 16.37
N ASP A 41 -10.79 -45.19 17.23
CA ASP A 41 -11.34 -46.57 17.19
C ASP A 41 -12.81 -46.60 17.61
N ILE A 42 -13.17 -45.84 18.65
CA ILE A 42 -14.57 -45.72 19.09
C ILE A 42 -15.37 -44.93 18.05
N LEU A 43 -14.78 -43.91 17.42
CA LEU A 43 -15.43 -43.17 16.33
C LEU A 43 -15.81 -44.10 15.18
N GLN A 44 -14.88 -44.94 14.72
CA GLN A 44 -15.16 -45.89 13.64
C GLN A 44 -16.25 -46.89 14.03
N LEU A 45 -16.19 -47.42 15.25
CA LEU A 45 -17.21 -48.31 15.79
C LEU A 45 -18.59 -47.64 15.80
N LEU A 46 -18.71 -46.41 16.30
CA LEU A 46 -20.00 -45.69 16.34
C LEU A 46 -20.57 -45.44 14.93
N LEU A 47 -19.72 -45.19 13.96
CA LEU A 47 -20.12 -45.00 12.56
C LEU A 47 -20.61 -46.32 11.94
N ASP A 48 -19.94 -47.45 12.21
CA ASP A 48 -20.36 -48.77 11.71
C ASP A 48 -21.76 -49.18 12.22
N TYR A 49 -22.13 -48.75 13.43
CA TYR A 49 -23.46 -48.95 14.02
C TYR A 49 -24.50 -47.88 13.63
N GLY A 50 -24.18 -46.98 12.69
CA GLY A 50 -25.14 -46.06 12.06
C GLY A 50 -25.50 -44.81 12.87
N CYS A 51 -24.61 -44.33 13.75
CA CYS A 51 -24.81 -43.04 14.45
C CYS A 51 -24.98 -41.86 13.48
N GLN A 52 -25.80 -40.87 13.87
CA GLN A 52 -25.94 -39.64 13.11
C GLN A 52 -24.65 -38.80 13.16
N SER A 53 -24.12 -38.46 11.98
CA SER A 53 -22.83 -37.78 11.80
C SER A 53 -22.95 -36.38 11.17
N SER A 54 -24.15 -35.77 11.19
CA SER A 54 -24.43 -34.53 10.42
C SER A 54 -23.48 -33.38 10.75
N ASP A 55 -23.22 -33.15 12.05
CA ASP A 55 -22.37 -32.04 12.51
C ASP A 55 -20.98 -32.52 12.97
N ALA A 56 -20.77 -33.84 13.04
CA ALA A 56 -19.53 -34.46 13.49
C ALA A 56 -18.32 -34.03 12.64
N LEU A 57 -18.50 -33.83 11.33
CA LEU A 57 -17.44 -33.36 10.45
C LEU A 57 -16.98 -31.93 10.79
N LEU A 58 -17.92 -31.04 11.13
CA LEU A 58 -17.57 -29.67 11.49
C LEU A 58 -16.82 -29.63 12.82
N VAL A 59 -17.26 -30.43 13.80
CA VAL A 59 -16.57 -30.57 15.09
C VAL A 59 -15.17 -31.15 14.91
N ALA A 60 -15.00 -32.18 14.06
CA ALA A 60 -13.67 -32.75 13.78
C ALA A 60 -12.71 -31.75 13.13
N ILE A 61 -13.23 -30.87 12.27
CA ILE A 61 -12.45 -29.79 11.65
C ILE A 61 -12.11 -28.70 12.69
N ASP A 62 -13.06 -28.35 13.55
CA ASP A 62 -12.87 -27.33 14.57
C ASP A 62 -11.84 -27.73 15.63
N SER A 63 -11.83 -29.01 16.00
CA SER A 63 -10.84 -29.64 16.88
C SER A 63 -9.52 -30.00 16.17
N GLU A 64 -9.39 -29.73 14.87
CA GLU A 64 -8.17 -29.98 14.08
C GLU A 64 -7.69 -31.45 14.02
N VAL A 65 -8.58 -32.42 14.28
CA VAL A 65 -8.25 -33.85 14.33
C VAL A 65 -8.29 -34.49 12.93
N VAL A 66 -7.14 -34.56 12.28
CA VAL A 66 -6.98 -35.06 10.90
C VAL A 66 -7.52 -36.50 10.72
N GLY A 67 -7.25 -37.40 11.66
CA GLY A 67 -7.69 -38.80 11.57
C GLY A 67 -9.22 -38.96 11.63
N ALA A 68 -9.89 -38.17 12.48
CA ALA A 68 -11.35 -38.18 12.57
C ALA A 68 -11.99 -37.66 11.28
N VAL A 69 -11.43 -36.60 10.68
CA VAL A 69 -11.88 -36.08 9.39
C VAL A 69 -11.77 -37.13 8.28
N ASP A 70 -10.64 -37.85 8.19
CA ASP A 70 -10.47 -38.89 7.16
C ASP A 70 -11.51 -40.02 7.30
N ILE A 71 -11.73 -40.53 8.52
CA ILE A 71 -12.74 -41.55 8.81
C ILE A 71 -14.15 -41.06 8.42
N LEU A 72 -14.52 -39.84 8.82
CA LEU A 72 -15.83 -39.26 8.52
C LEU A 72 -16.04 -39.00 7.03
N LEU A 73 -14.99 -38.59 6.31
CA LEU A 73 -15.03 -38.38 4.86
C LEU A 73 -15.16 -39.70 4.09
N ASN A 74 -14.53 -40.78 4.56
CA ASN A 74 -14.62 -42.11 3.96
C ASN A 74 -15.95 -42.81 4.25
N HIS A 75 -16.54 -42.59 5.43
CA HIS A 75 -17.84 -43.14 5.81
C HIS A 75 -19.03 -42.41 5.17
N ARG A 76 -18.83 -41.18 4.68
CA ARG A 76 -19.86 -40.49 3.88
C ARG A 76 -20.11 -41.25 2.56
N PRO A 77 -21.37 -41.45 2.15
CA PRO A 77 -21.65 -42.08 0.86
C PRO A 77 -21.05 -41.24 -0.28
N LYS A 78 -20.25 -41.87 -1.15
CA LYS A 78 -19.75 -41.24 -2.38
C LYS A 78 -20.93 -40.68 -3.18
N ARG A 79 -20.87 -39.39 -3.52
CA ARG A 79 -21.95 -38.64 -4.17
C ARG A 79 -22.52 -39.38 -5.40
N SER A 80 -23.83 -39.65 -5.39
CA SER A 80 -24.60 -39.83 -6.63
C SER A 80 -24.71 -38.49 -7.34
N SER A 81 -24.28 -38.43 -8.60
CA SER A 81 -24.06 -37.21 -9.39
C SER A 81 -25.32 -36.44 -9.83
N ARG A 82 -26.52 -36.76 -9.33
CA ARG A 82 -27.75 -36.01 -9.64
C ARG A 82 -28.60 -35.77 -8.39
N PRO A 83 -28.83 -34.50 -7.98
CA PRO A 83 -29.86 -34.21 -6.99
C PRO A 83 -31.25 -34.43 -7.60
N THR A 84 -32.11 -35.16 -6.90
CA THR A 84 -33.53 -35.31 -7.24
C THR A 84 -34.21 -33.93 -7.29
N ILE A 85 -35.18 -33.74 -8.19
CA ILE A 85 -35.92 -32.46 -8.39
C ILE A 85 -36.45 -31.87 -7.07
N VAL A 86 -36.84 -32.71 -6.12
CA VAL A 86 -37.29 -32.31 -4.78
C VAL A 86 -36.18 -31.63 -3.95
N LYS A 87 -34.95 -32.16 -3.97
CA LYS A 87 -33.77 -31.54 -3.33
C LYS A 87 -33.36 -30.24 -4.02
N LEU A 88 -33.63 -30.09 -5.32
CA LEU A 88 -33.44 -28.82 -6.04
C LEU A 88 -34.49 -27.78 -5.65
N MET A 89 -35.76 -28.18 -5.48
CA MET A 89 -36.82 -27.29 -5.01
C MET A 89 -36.61 -26.85 -3.55
N GLU A 90 -36.18 -27.75 -2.66
CA GLU A 90 -35.78 -27.40 -1.29
C GLU A 90 -34.56 -26.48 -1.25
N ARG A 91 -33.58 -26.66 -2.16
CA ARG A 91 -32.45 -25.73 -2.33
C ARG A 91 -32.89 -24.34 -2.78
N ILE A 92 -33.96 -24.26 -3.58
CA ILE A 92 -34.52 -23.01 -4.09
C ILE A 92 -35.39 -22.31 -3.03
N GLN A 93 -36.11 -23.07 -2.19
CA GLN A 93 -36.94 -22.54 -1.09
C GLN A 93 -36.16 -22.21 0.18
N ASN A 94 -35.09 -22.96 0.50
CA ASN A 94 -34.18 -22.70 1.62
C ASN A 94 -32.72 -22.65 1.14
N PRO A 95 -32.31 -21.57 0.43
CA PRO A 95 -30.94 -21.39 -0.04
C PRO A 95 -29.91 -21.26 1.10
N GLU A 96 -30.36 -21.15 2.35
CA GLU A 96 -29.53 -21.06 3.56
C GLU A 96 -29.01 -22.40 4.07
N TYR A 97 -29.68 -23.53 3.79
CA TYR A 97 -29.28 -24.86 4.28
C TYR A 97 -28.29 -25.57 3.34
N SER A 98 -28.31 -25.23 2.06
CA SER A 98 -27.52 -25.91 1.03
C SER A 98 -26.13 -25.33 0.83
N THR A 99 -25.96 -24.00 0.96
CA THR A 99 -24.63 -23.39 0.93
C THR A 99 -23.87 -23.56 2.25
N THR A 100 -24.55 -23.79 3.37
CA THR A 100 -23.91 -24.00 4.67
C THR A 100 -23.44 -25.44 4.84
N MET A 101 -24.23 -26.47 4.54
CA MET A 101 -23.81 -27.86 4.77
C MET A 101 -22.66 -28.36 3.85
N ASP A 102 -22.57 -27.87 2.61
CA ASP A 102 -21.55 -28.33 1.65
C ASP A 102 -20.26 -27.49 1.68
N VAL A 103 -20.35 -26.21 2.05
CA VAL A 103 -19.23 -25.26 1.99
C VAL A 103 -18.68 -24.91 3.38
N ALA A 104 -19.48 -25.03 4.44
CA ALA A 104 -19.01 -24.75 5.81
C ALA A 104 -17.81 -25.61 6.22
N PRO A 105 -17.67 -26.91 5.86
CA PRO A 105 -16.48 -27.67 6.20
C PRO A 105 -15.20 -27.05 5.64
N VAL A 106 -15.23 -26.57 4.38
CA VAL A 106 -14.07 -25.92 3.75
C VAL A 106 -13.81 -24.54 4.36
N ILE A 107 -14.88 -23.75 4.58
CA ILE A 107 -14.75 -22.43 5.23
C ILE A 107 -14.13 -22.56 6.62
N LEU A 108 -14.62 -23.51 7.42
CA LEU A 108 -14.12 -23.74 8.78
C LEU A 108 -12.68 -24.25 8.77
N ALA A 109 -12.36 -25.21 7.89
CA ALA A 109 -10.98 -25.71 7.75
C ALA A 109 -10.00 -24.60 7.31
N ALA A 110 -10.47 -23.68 6.46
CA ALA A 110 -9.71 -22.53 6.04
C ALA A 110 -9.52 -21.50 7.17
N HIS A 111 -10.54 -21.28 7.99
CA HIS A 111 -10.45 -20.41 9.18
C HIS A 111 -9.42 -20.95 10.19
N ARG A 112 -9.36 -22.28 10.38
CA ARG A 112 -8.33 -22.96 11.18
C ARG A 112 -6.96 -23.01 10.51
N ASN A 113 -6.87 -22.65 9.21
CA ASN A 113 -5.64 -22.62 8.42
C ASN A 113 -4.86 -23.96 8.45
N ASN A 114 -5.57 -25.09 8.57
CA ASN A 114 -4.97 -26.42 8.61
C ASN A 114 -4.81 -26.99 7.19
N TYR A 115 -3.57 -27.11 6.74
CA TYR A 115 -3.22 -27.54 5.39
C TYR A 115 -3.65 -28.99 5.06
N GLU A 116 -3.60 -29.90 6.03
CA GLU A 116 -3.87 -31.33 5.79
C GLU A 116 -5.37 -31.58 5.61
N ILE A 117 -6.17 -31.01 6.50
CA ILE A 117 -7.64 -31.05 6.42
C ILE A 117 -8.13 -30.45 5.11
N LEU A 118 -7.61 -29.28 4.73
CA LEU A 118 -7.95 -28.64 3.45
C LEU A 118 -7.55 -29.51 2.25
N THR A 119 -6.39 -30.16 2.29
CA THR A 119 -5.96 -31.08 1.22
C THR A 119 -6.92 -32.27 1.09
N MET A 120 -7.40 -32.82 2.20
CA MET A 120 -8.39 -33.92 2.19
C MET A 120 -9.74 -33.47 1.62
N LEU A 121 -10.21 -32.28 2.00
CA LEU A 121 -11.47 -31.72 1.53
C LEU A 121 -11.43 -31.36 0.03
N LEU A 122 -10.33 -30.76 -0.45
CA LEU A 122 -10.19 -30.37 -1.86
C LEU A 122 -10.09 -31.57 -2.80
N LYS A 123 -9.59 -32.73 -2.34
CA LYS A 123 -9.61 -34.00 -3.10
C LYS A 123 -11.02 -34.49 -3.42
N GLN A 124 -12.06 -33.99 -2.74
CA GLN A 124 -13.46 -34.37 -2.98
C GLN A 124 -14.17 -33.46 -4.00
N ASP A 125 -13.43 -32.67 -4.79
CA ASP A 125 -13.96 -31.74 -5.80
C ASP A 125 -15.03 -30.78 -5.25
N ILE A 126 -14.76 -30.19 -4.08
CA ILE A 126 -15.66 -29.19 -3.49
C ILE A 126 -15.43 -27.85 -4.19
N SER A 127 -16.49 -27.28 -4.77
CA SER A 127 -16.44 -25.96 -5.41
C SER A 127 -16.35 -24.86 -4.35
N LEU A 128 -15.32 -24.01 -4.43
CA LEU A 128 -15.18 -22.83 -3.58
C LEU A 128 -16.22 -21.76 -3.96
N PRO A 129 -16.89 -21.13 -2.97
CA PRO A 129 -17.85 -20.06 -3.25
C PRO A 129 -17.09 -18.81 -3.71
N LYS A 130 -17.53 -18.20 -4.81
CA LYS A 130 -17.05 -16.88 -5.22
C LYS A 130 -17.96 -15.81 -4.63
N PRO A 131 -17.44 -14.86 -3.84
CA PRO A 131 -18.27 -13.79 -3.29
C PRO A 131 -18.80 -12.90 -4.42
N HIS A 132 -20.06 -12.50 -4.33
CA HIS A 132 -20.61 -11.45 -5.19
C HIS A 132 -20.17 -10.08 -4.67
N ALA A 133 -20.04 -9.11 -5.59
CA ALA A 133 -19.76 -7.73 -5.24
C ALA A 133 -20.81 -7.14 -4.27
N VAL A 134 -20.39 -6.20 -3.42
CA VAL A 134 -21.29 -5.46 -2.54
C VAL A 134 -22.28 -4.69 -3.40
N GLY A 135 -23.58 -4.81 -3.12
CA GLY A 135 -24.63 -4.18 -3.92
C GLY A 135 -25.04 -4.95 -5.19
N CYS A 136 -24.64 -6.22 -5.34
CA CYS A 136 -25.10 -7.05 -6.46
C CYS A 136 -26.64 -7.18 -6.50
N GLU A 137 -27.23 -6.83 -7.65
CA GLU A 137 -28.69 -6.83 -7.88
C GLU A 137 -29.26 -8.20 -8.26
N CYS A 138 -28.49 -9.29 -8.11
CA CYS A 138 -28.99 -10.61 -8.48
C CYS A 138 -30.12 -11.05 -7.53
N THR A 139 -31.09 -11.80 -8.06
CA THR A 139 -32.29 -12.24 -7.33
C THR A 139 -31.95 -12.92 -6.01
N LEU A 140 -30.90 -13.75 -5.99
CA LEU A 140 -30.39 -14.44 -4.80
C LEU A 140 -29.86 -13.48 -3.72
N CYS A 141 -29.05 -12.48 -4.10
CA CYS A 141 -28.53 -11.49 -3.15
C CYS A 141 -29.65 -10.59 -2.61
N THR A 142 -30.55 -10.12 -3.47
CA THR A 142 -31.70 -9.32 -3.02
C THR A 142 -32.64 -10.11 -2.10
N ALA A 143 -32.88 -11.40 -2.38
CA ALA A 143 -33.69 -12.24 -1.51
C ALA A 143 -33.03 -12.48 -0.15
N LYS A 144 -31.73 -12.78 -0.12
CA LYS A 144 -30.96 -12.96 1.12
C LYS A 144 -30.94 -11.67 1.95
N ASN A 145 -30.66 -10.54 1.32
CA ASN A 145 -30.57 -9.25 1.99
C ASN A 145 -31.93 -8.77 2.54
N LYS A 146 -33.04 -9.03 1.82
CA LYS A 146 -34.41 -8.72 2.31
C LYS A 146 -34.82 -9.59 3.48
N LYS A 147 -34.36 -10.84 3.54
CA LYS A 147 -34.67 -11.77 4.62
C LYS A 147 -33.86 -11.46 5.88
N ASP A 148 -32.54 -11.33 5.74
CA ASP A 148 -31.62 -11.01 6.83
C ASP A 148 -30.31 -10.42 6.26
N SER A 149 -30.17 -9.11 6.37
CA SER A 149 -29.01 -8.37 5.90
C SER A 149 -27.74 -8.68 6.70
N LEU A 150 -27.85 -8.84 8.02
CA LEU A 150 -26.70 -9.08 8.90
C LEU A 150 -26.08 -10.45 8.62
N ARG A 151 -26.92 -11.48 8.48
CA ARG A 151 -26.45 -12.83 8.13
C ARG A 151 -25.85 -12.87 6.73
N HIS A 152 -26.37 -12.08 5.79
CA HIS A 152 -25.79 -11.96 4.46
C HIS A 152 -24.38 -11.34 4.49
N SER A 153 -24.18 -10.23 5.19
CA SER A 153 -22.87 -9.60 5.34
C SER A 153 -21.87 -10.48 6.11
N ARG A 154 -22.29 -11.12 7.20
CA ARG A 154 -21.43 -12.04 7.97
C ARG A 154 -20.98 -13.24 7.13
N PHE A 155 -21.87 -13.83 6.36
CA PHE A 155 -21.52 -14.93 5.46
C PHE A 155 -20.52 -14.51 4.37
N ARG A 156 -20.64 -13.29 3.84
CA ARG A 156 -19.64 -12.74 2.90
C ARG A 156 -18.28 -12.58 3.57
N LEU A 157 -18.23 -12.03 4.79
CA LEU A 157 -16.99 -11.91 5.56
C LEU A 157 -16.35 -13.30 5.80
N ASP A 158 -17.15 -14.31 6.15
CA ASP A 158 -16.65 -15.68 6.36
C ASP A 158 -16.06 -16.30 5.09
N ILE A 159 -16.65 -16.01 3.91
CA ILE A 159 -16.07 -16.41 2.61
C ILE A 159 -14.72 -15.71 2.39
N TYR A 160 -14.64 -14.41 2.65
CA TYR A 160 -13.38 -13.67 2.49
C TYR A 160 -12.29 -14.16 3.47
N ARG A 161 -12.66 -14.47 4.71
CA ARG A 161 -11.75 -15.09 5.68
C ARG A 161 -11.27 -16.46 5.23
N CYS A 162 -12.13 -17.25 4.59
CA CYS A 162 -11.75 -18.53 3.97
C CYS A 162 -10.74 -18.31 2.82
N LEU A 163 -11.05 -17.40 1.89
CA LEU A 163 -10.18 -17.09 0.75
C LEU A 163 -8.84 -16.47 1.14
N ALA A 164 -8.80 -15.73 2.26
CA ALA A 164 -7.59 -15.10 2.79
C ALA A 164 -6.67 -16.07 3.54
N SER A 165 -7.12 -17.30 3.79
CA SER A 165 -6.31 -18.28 4.52
C SER A 165 -5.06 -18.69 3.71
N PRO A 166 -3.85 -18.61 4.31
CA PRO A 166 -2.61 -18.99 3.66
C PRO A 166 -2.62 -20.40 3.08
N ALA A 167 -3.15 -21.38 3.83
CA ALA A 167 -3.20 -22.77 3.40
C ALA A 167 -4.04 -22.97 2.14
N LEU A 168 -5.20 -22.31 2.04
CA LEU A 168 -6.06 -22.40 0.86
C LEU A 168 -5.41 -21.76 -0.36
N ILE A 169 -4.81 -20.57 -0.20
CA ILE A 169 -4.13 -19.86 -1.30
C ILE A 169 -3.02 -20.74 -1.89
N MET A 170 -2.23 -21.42 -1.05
CA MET A 170 -1.15 -22.31 -1.51
C MET A 170 -1.64 -23.57 -2.25
N LEU A 171 -2.83 -24.06 -1.92
CA LEU A 171 -3.40 -25.28 -2.51
C LEU A 171 -4.13 -25.02 -3.82
N THR A 172 -4.70 -23.83 -3.99
CA THR A 172 -5.66 -23.54 -5.07
C THR A 172 -5.08 -22.69 -6.19
N GLU A 173 -4.12 -21.81 -5.89
CA GLU A 173 -3.62 -20.80 -6.82
C GLU A 173 -2.24 -21.18 -7.37
N GLU A 174 -2.02 -20.93 -8.67
CA GLU A 174 -0.70 -21.16 -9.29
C GLU A 174 0.35 -20.12 -8.86
N ASP A 175 -0.08 -18.87 -8.66
CA ASP A 175 0.75 -17.77 -8.14
C ASP A 175 0.17 -17.24 -6.81
N PRO A 176 0.58 -17.81 -5.67
CA PRO A 176 0.07 -17.41 -4.36
C PRO A 176 0.44 -15.97 -3.98
N ILE A 177 1.54 -15.42 -4.52
CA ILE A 177 1.97 -14.05 -4.24
C ILE A 177 1.05 -13.06 -4.94
N LEU A 178 0.73 -13.31 -6.22
CA LEU A 178 -0.21 -12.47 -6.97
C LEU A 178 -1.57 -12.45 -6.28
N ARG A 179 -2.10 -13.64 -5.94
CA ARG A 179 -3.41 -13.74 -5.32
C ARG A 179 -3.48 -13.00 -3.99
N ALA A 180 -2.43 -13.13 -3.16
CA ALA A 180 -2.35 -12.41 -1.90
C ALA A 180 -2.36 -10.89 -2.10
N PHE A 181 -1.71 -10.37 -3.16
CA PHE A 181 -1.72 -8.94 -3.48
C PHE A 181 -3.11 -8.46 -3.88
N GLU A 182 -3.74 -9.13 -4.84
CA GLU A 182 -5.09 -8.83 -5.32
C GLU A 182 -6.10 -8.88 -4.17
N LEU A 183 -6.12 -9.98 -3.43
CA LEU A 183 -7.07 -10.18 -2.33
C LEU A 183 -6.87 -9.13 -1.23
N SER A 184 -5.63 -8.78 -0.89
CA SER A 184 -5.38 -7.73 0.11
C SER A 184 -5.83 -6.33 -0.33
N ALA A 185 -5.88 -6.07 -1.64
CA ALA A 185 -6.39 -4.82 -2.20
C ALA A 185 -7.92 -4.83 -2.21
N ASP A 186 -8.52 -5.92 -2.68
CA ASP A 186 -9.97 -6.13 -2.66
C ASP A 186 -10.53 -5.98 -1.23
N LEU A 187 -9.90 -6.61 -0.24
CA LEU A 187 -10.30 -6.51 1.18
C LEU A 187 -10.19 -5.08 1.72
N LYS A 188 -9.19 -4.33 1.27
CA LYS A 188 -9.01 -2.93 1.68
C LYS A 188 -10.04 -2.00 1.03
N GLU A 189 -10.46 -2.28 -0.21
CA GLU A 189 -11.56 -1.56 -0.84
C GLU A 189 -12.89 -1.89 -0.14
N LEU A 190 -13.12 -3.16 0.15
CA LEU A 190 -14.30 -3.64 0.88
C LEU A 190 -14.42 -3.02 2.28
N SER A 191 -13.30 -2.78 2.97
CA SER A 191 -13.31 -2.15 4.30
C SER A 191 -13.77 -0.67 4.26
N LEU A 192 -13.67 -0.02 3.10
CA LEU A 192 -14.19 1.34 2.88
C LEU A 192 -15.68 1.34 2.52
N VAL A 193 -16.16 0.27 1.88
CA VAL A 193 -17.57 0.11 1.48
C VAL A 193 -18.43 -0.37 2.67
N GLU A 194 -17.97 -1.37 3.42
CA GLU A 194 -18.63 -1.91 4.61
C GLU A 194 -17.96 -1.41 5.89
N VAL A 195 -18.36 -0.23 6.34
CA VAL A 195 -17.74 0.46 7.47
C VAL A 195 -17.91 -0.32 8.79
N GLU A 196 -18.98 -1.09 8.93
CA GLU A 196 -19.31 -1.87 10.13
C GLU A 196 -18.28 -2.98 10.41
N PHE A 197 -17.78 -3.63 9.36
CA PHE A 197 -16.79 -4.72 9.45
C PHE A 197 -15.38 -4.29 9.02
N ARG A 198 -15.12 -2.98 9.02
CA ARG A 198 -13.85 -2.41 8.53
C ARG A 198 -12.62 -3.04 9.19
N ASN A 199 -12.66 -3.23 10.50
CA ASN A 199 -11.53 -3.78 11.25
C ASN A 199 -11.24 -5.24 10.85
N ASP A 200 -12.27 -6.06 10.66
CA ASP A 200 -12.12 -7.47 10.27
C ASP A 200 -11.50 -7.58 8.86
N TYR A 201 -11.99 -6.77 7.91
CA TYR A 201 -11.42 -6.73 6.56
C TYR A 201 -9.98 -6.22 6.54
N GLU A 202 -9.66 -5.20 7.33
CA GLU A 202 -8.28 -4.69 7.47
C GLU A 202 -7.33 -5.74 8.08
N GLU A 203 -7.80 -6.53 9.04
CA GLU A 203 -7.04 -7.65 9.62
C GLU A 203 -6.78 -8.76 8.59
N LEU A 204 -7.80 -9.17 7.83
CA LEU A 204 -7.66 -10.16 6.75
C LEU A 204 -6.71 -9.66 5.64
N ALA A 205 -6.80 -8.38 5.29
CA ALA A 205 -5.89 -7.77 4.33
C ALA A 205 -4.45 -7.80 4.84
N GLN A 206 -4.24 -7.53 6.13
CA GLN A 206 -2.93 -7.61 6.77
C GLN A 206 -2.40 -9.04 6.84
N GLN A 207 -3.27 -10.03 7.07
CA GLN A 207 -2.91 -11.46 7.02
C GLN A 207 -2.37 -11.84 5.63
N CYS A 208 -3.04 -11.42 4.56
CA CYS A 208 -2.59 -11.66 3.17
C CYS A 208 -1.22 -11.01 2.89
N LYS A 209 -1.00 -9.77 3.36
CA LYS A 209 0.30 -9.05 3.23
C LYS A 209 1.42 -9.77 3.96
N THR A 210 1.14 -10.23 5.17
CA THR A 210 2.08 -10.97 6.02
C THR A 210 2.43 -12.32 5.38
N PHE A 211 1.44 -13.02 4.83
CA PHE A 211 1.65 -14.27 4.09
C PHE A 211 2.60 -14.07 2.90
N ALA A 212 2.36 -13.06 2.06
CA ALA A 212 3.23 -12.79 0.90
C ALA A 212 4.68 -12.45 1.33
N LYS A 213 4.84 -11.67 2.40
CA LYS A 213 6.14 -11.35 3.00
C LYS A 213 6.85 -12.60 3.51
N ASP A 214 6.15 -13.44 4.27
CA ASP A 214 6.72 -14.63 4.89
C ASP A 214 7.05 -15.71 3.87
N LEU A 215 6.27 -15.82 2.79
CA LEU A 215 6.60 -16.67 1.65
C LEU A 215 7.90 -16.19 1.00
N LEU A 216 8.04 -14.89 0.71
CA LEU A 216 9.28 -14.32 0.16
C LEU A 216 10.50 -14.54 1.08
N ALA A 217 10.27 -14.57 2.40
CA ALA A 217 11.32 -14.84 3.39
C ALA A 217 11.99 -16.22 3.22
N GLN A 218 11.28 -17.19 2.62
CA GLN A 218 11.78 -18.55 2.41
C GLN A 218 12.74 -18.68 1.22
N ALA A 219 12.91 -17.63 0.41
CA ALA A 219 13.91 -17.58 -0.64
C ALA A 219 15.32 -17.60 -0.02
N ARG A 220 16.15 -18.57 -0.41
CA ARG A 220 17.51 -18.75 0.15
C ARG A 220 18.58 -18.12 -0.74
N ASN A 221 18.31 -18.03 -2.04
CA ASN A 221 19.30 -17.62 -3.04
C ASN A 221 18.84 -16.37 -3.80
N SER A 222 19.79 -15.53 -4.21
CA SER A 222 19.49 -14.35 -5.04
C SER A 222 18.86 -14.71 -6.39
N ARG A 223 19.17 -15.88 -6.94
CA ARG A 223 18.56 -16.40 -8.18
C ARG A 223 17.07 -16.75 -8.01
N GLU A 224 16.71 -17.40 -6.90
CA GLU A 224 15.29 -17.68 -6.59
C GLU A 224 14.52 -16.35 -6.50
N LEU A 225 15.10 -15.37 -5.80
CA LEU A 225 14.51 -14.05 -5.63
C LEU A 225 14.41 -13.27 -6.94
N GLU A 226 15.42 -13.37 -7.81
CA GLU A 226 15.41 -12.77 -9.14
C GLU A 226 14.28 -13.33 -10.01
N VAL A 227 14.08 -14.64 -10.00
CA VAL A 227 12.99 -15.31 -10.72
C VAL A 227 11.63 -14.81 -10.23
N ILE A 228 11.45 -14.69 -8.90
CA ILE A 228 10.19 -14.22 -8.30
C ILE A 228 9.93 -12.74 -8.65
N LEU A 229 10.92 -11.86 -8.41
CA LEU A 229 10.76 -10.42 -8.57
C LEU A 229 10.64 -9.97 -10.04
N ASN A 230 11.14 -10.77 -10.98
CA ASN A 230 11.05 -10.51 -12.42
C ASN A 230 9.90 -11.26 -13.13
N HIS A 231 9.09 -12.04 -12.41
CA HIS A 231 7.98 -12.78 -13.03
C HIS A 231 6.84 -11.83 -13.46
N THR A 232 6.19 -12.17 -14.58
CA THR A 232 5.08 -11.43 -15.18
C THR A 232 3.97 -12.41 -15.50
N SER A 233 2.80 -12.26 -14.85
CA SER A 233 1.62 -13.07 -15.15
C SER A 233 0.87 -12.58 -16.39
N SER A 234 0.99 -11.30 -16.77
CA SER A 234 0.25 -10.71 -17.89
C SER A 234 0.84 -11.07 -19.26
N ASP A 235 -0.06 -11.30 -20.23
CA ASP A 235 0.22 -11.44 -21.66
C ASP A 235 0.46 -10.09 -22.37
N GLU A 236 0.60 -9.01 -21.60
CA GLU A 236 0.88 -7.68 -22.15
C GLU A 236 2.13 -7.71 -23.04
N HIS A 237 2.16 -6.76 -24.00
CA HIS A 237 3.24 -6.57 -24.96
C HIS A 237 4.57 -6.26 -24.27
N VAL A 238 5.20 -7.27 -23.68
CA VAL A 238 6.58 -7.20 -23.22
C VAL A 238 7.41 -6.87 -24.45
N ASP A 239 8.17 -5.78 -24.37
CA ASP A 239 9.15 -5.42 -25.38
C ASP A 239 9.98 -6.66 -25.71
N LYS A 240 9.86 -7.16 -26.94
CA LYS A 240 10.59 -8.35 -27.43
C LYS A 240 12.09 -8.27 -27.14
N ARG A 241 12.63 -7.05 -26.94
CA ARG A 241 14.03 -6.77 -26.60
C ARG A 241 14.38 -7.06 -25.14
N GLY A 242 13.46 -6.84 -24.19
CA GLY A 242 13.74 -7.04 -22.76
C GLY A 242 13.98 -8.51 -22.39
N LEU A 243 13.27 -9.41 -23.08
CA LEU A 243 13.40 -10.87 -22.89
C LEU A 243 14.65 -11.46 -23.57
N LEU A 244 15.13 -10.84 -24.65
CA LEU A 244 16.33 -11.23 -25.40
C LEU A 244 17.64 -10.68 -24.79
N GLU A 245 17.57 -9.62 -23.98
CA GLU A 245 18.73 -8.97 -23.37
C GLU A 245 18.85 -9.23 -21.84
N GLU A 246 18.18 -10.26 -21.30
CA GLU A 246 18.18 -10.59 -19.86
C GLU A 246 17.96 -9.37 -18.95
N ARG A 247 17.07 -8.47 -19.34
CA ARG A 247 16.87 -7.21 -18.60
C ARG A 247 16.03 -7.43 -17.35
N MET A 248 16.56 -6.99 -16.20
CA MET A 248 15.85 -7.02 -14.91
C MET A 248 14.79 -5.91 -14.85
N ASN A 249 13.58 -6.19 -15.35
CA ASN A 249 12.47 -5.23 -15.31
C ASN A 249 11.73 -5.17 -13.96
N LEU A 250 12.03 -6.07 -13.02
CA LEU A 250 11.47 -6.14 -11.65
C LEU A 250 9.94 -5.98 -11.62
N SER A 251 9.25 -6.60 -12.56
CA SER A 251 7.80 -6.47 -12.79
C SER A 251 6.96 -6.80 -11.57
N ARG A 252 7.26 -7.91 -10.88
CA ARG A 252 6.53 -8.32 -9.67
C ARG A 252 6.72 -7.30 -8.55
N LEU A 253 7.89 -6.68 -8.45
CA LEU A 253 8.14 -5.62 -7.47
C LEU A 253 7.36 -4.34 -7.83
N LYS A 254 7.31 -3.96 -9.11
CA LYS A 254 6.47 -2.85 -9.58
C LYS A 254 5.00 -3.09 -9.22
N LEU A 255 4.53 -4.32 -9.43
CA LEU A 255 3.18 -4.72 -9.05
C LEU A 255 2.95 -4.68 -7.53
N ALA A 256 3.91 -5.13 -6.73
CA ALA A 256 3.86 -5.02 -5.28
C ALA A 256 3.75 -3.56 -4.80
N ILE A 257 4.45 -2.63 -5.47
CA ILE A 257 4.34 -1.19 -5.18
C ILE A 257 2.95 -0.66 -5.58
N LYS A 258 2.42 -1.07 -6.73
CA LYS A 258 1.07 -0.71 -7.18
C LYS A 258 -0.01 -1.14 -6.18
N TYR A 259 0.08 -2.37 -5.66
CA TYR A 259 -0.81 -2.86 -4.61
C TYR A 259 -0.43 -2.40 -3.18
N ASN A 260 0.47 -1.43 -3.03
CA ASN A 260 0.89 -0.85 -1.75
C ASN A 260 1.34 -1.90 -0.71
N GLN A 261 2.09 -2.91 -1.17
CA GLN A 261 2.59 -4.04 -0.38
C GLN A 261 3.85 -3.66 0.40
N LYS A 262 3.70 -2.77 1.38
CA LYS A 262 4.82 -2.20 2.16
C LYS A 262 5.69 -3.26 2.81
N GLU A 263 5.09 -4.29 3.41
CA GLU A 263 5.83 -5.32 4.16
C GLU A 263 6.63 -6.27 3.27
N PHE A 264 6.07 -6.65 2.13
CA PHE A 264 6.74 -7.48 1.13
C PHE A 264 8.02 -6.80 0.61
N VAL A 265 7.92 -5.50 0.29
CA VAL A 265 9.06 -4.71 -0.21
C VAL A 265 10.08 -4.44 0.90
N ALA A 266 9.63 -4.20 2.13
CA ALA A 266 10.51 -3.95 3.27
C ALA A 266 11.25 -5.19 3.77
N GLN A 267 10.89 -6.39 3.29
CA GLN A 267 11.53 -7.65 3.65
C GLN A 267 13.05 -7.61 3.44
N SER A 268 13.82 -8.14 4.40
CA SER A 268 15.29 -8.08 4.41
C SER A 268 15.93 -8.65 3.14
N ASN A 269 15.48 -9.83 2.68
CA ASN A 269 15.98 -10.46 1.46
C ASN A 269 15.73 -9.59 0.21
N CYS A 270 14.53 -9.00 0.10
CA CYS A 270 14.18 -8.08 -0.98
C CYS A 270 15.07 -6.84 -0.97
N GLN A 271 15.24 -6.21 0.20
CA GLN A 271 16.07 -5.01 0.36
C GLN A 271 17.56 -5.30 0.09
N GLN A 272 18.07 -6.46 0.47
CA GLN A 272 19.44 -6.86 0.15
C GLN A 272 19.63 -7.02 -1.36
N PHE A 273 18.69 -7.64 -2.04
CA PHE A 273 18.71 -7.79 -3.49
C PHE A 273 18.60 -6.45 -4.23
N LEU A 274 17.70 -5.57 -3.78
CA LEU A 274 17.60 -4.21 -4.29
C LEU A 274 18.91 -3.43 -4.14
N ASN A 275 19.60 -3.58 -3.01
CA ASN A 275 20.93 -3.00 -2.84
C ASN A 275 21.94 -3.55 -3.85
N THR A 276 21.91 -4.85 -4.15
CA THR A 276 22.82 -5.42 -5.15
C THR A 276 22.55 -4.89 -6.56
N VAL A 277 21.28 -4.70 -6.92
CA VAL A 277 20.88 -4.10 -8.20
C VAL A 277 21.23 -2.61 -8.25
N TRP A 278 21.03 -1.89 -7.15
CA TRP A 278 21.29 -0.46 -7.04
C TRP A 278 22.77 -0.11 -7.26
N PHE A 279 23.68 -0.82 -6.60
CA PHE A 279 25.11 -0.57 -6.76
C PHE A 279 25.70 -1.23 -8.01
N GLY A 280 25.15 -2.37 -8.47
CA GLY A 280 25.61 -3.07 -9.66
C GLY A 280 27.15 -3.23 -9.71
N GLN A 281 27.77 -2.72 -10.77
CA GLN A 281 29.23 -2.75 -10.94
C GLN A 281 30.00 -1.90 -9.91
N MET A 282 29.33 -1.00 -9.19
CA MET A 282 29.89 -0.15 -8.15
C MET A 282 29.75 -0.74 -6.74
N ALA A 283 29.57 -2.06 -6.60
CA ALA A 283 29.47 -2.73 -5.29
C ALA A 283 30.64 -2.41 -4.34
N GLY A 284 31.85 -2.16 -4.87
CA GLY A 284 33.01 -1.74 -4.09
C GLY A 284 32.86 -0.40 -3.38
N TYR A 285 31.98 0.49 -3.86
CA TYR A 285 31.68 1.79 -3.23
C TYR A 285 31.19 1.63 -1.78
N ARG A 286 30.37 0.61 -1.51
CA ARG A 286 29.78 0.38 -0.18
C ARG A 286 30.83 0.14 0.91
N ARG A 287 31.95 -0.50 0.55
CA ARG A 287 33.04 -0.85 1.47
C ARG A 287 34.02 0.30 1.73
N LYS A 288 33.94 1.41 0.97
CA LYS A 288 34.83 2.57 1.17
C LYS A 288 34.50 3.32 2.47
N HIS A 289 35.52 3.95 3.07
CA HIS A 289 35.32 4.89 4.18
C HIS A 289 34.47 6.09 3.77
N THR A 290 33.74 6.67 4.73
CA THR A 290 32.80 7.78 4.51
C THR A 290 33.45 8.99 3.82
N CYS A 291 34.67 9.38 4.19
CA CYS A 291 35.38 10.47 3.51
C CYS A 291 35.63 10.17 2.02
N LYS A 292 36.11 8.96 1.68
CA LYS A 292 36.28 8.54 0.28
C LYS A 292 34.95 8.46 -0.47
N LYS A 293 33.86 8.08 0.20
CA LYS A 293 32.50 8.08 -0.38
C LYS A 293 32.07 9.49 -0.76
N ILE A 294 32.15 10.43 0.19
CA ILE A 294 31.81 11.85 -0.03
C ILE A 294 32.66 12.42 -1.17
N LEU A 295 33.98 12.20 -1.15
CA LEU A 295 34.86 12.67 -2.21
C LEU A 295 34.46 12.12 -3.59
N THR A 296 34.13 10.83 -3.70
CA THR A 296 33.69 10.26 -4.97
C THR A 296 32.35 10.83 -5.45
N VAL A 297 31.40 11.09 -4.56
CA VAL A 297 30.12 11.72 -4.92
C VAL A 297 30.34 13.15 -5.37
N LEU A 298 31.17 13.91 -4.67
CA LEU A 298 31.53 15.29 -5.02
C LEU A 298 32.25 15.35 -6.37
N MET A 299 33.20 14.44 -6.64
CA MET A 299 33.87 14.36 -7.94
C MET A 299 32.89 14.05 -9.08
N VAL A 300 32.02 13.05 -8.92
CA VAL A 300 30.98 12.76 -9.92
C VAL A 300 30.02 13.94 -10.09
N GLY A 301 29.69 14.60 -8.99
CA GLY A 301 28.83 15.79 -8.96
C GLY A 301 29.43 17.03 -9.60
N ILE A 302 30.76 17.20 -9.63
CA ILE A 302 31.40 18.31 -10.37
C ILE A 302 31.51 17.97 -11.86
N PHE A 303 31.88 16.73 -12.18
CA PHE A 303 32.09 16.28 -13.56
C PHE A 303 30.81 15.78 -14.26
N TRP A 304 29.63 15.99 -13.67
CA TRP A 304 28.35 15.52 -14.22
C TRP A 304 28.05 15.97 -15.66
N PRO A 305 28.41 17.20 -16.13
CA PRO A 305 28.09 17.62 -17.49
C PRO A 305 28.92 16.84 -18.51
N ILE A 306 30.21 16.65 -18.23
CA ILE A 306 31.15 15.90 -19.06
C ILE A 306 30.73 14.43 -19.12
N LEU A 307 30.35 13.85 -17.97
CA LEU A 307 29.86 12.47 -17.91
C LEU A 307 28.59 12.28 -18.75
N SER A 308 27.63 13.21 -18.66
CA SER A 308 26.38 13.19 -19.43
C SER A 308 26.64 13.30 -20.93
N LEU A 309 27.57 14.16 -21.35
CA LEU A 309 27.98 14.31 -22.74
C LEU A 309 28.68 13.04 -23.27
N CYS A 310 29.56 12.43 -22.47
CA CYS A 310 30.21 11.16 -22.81
C CYS A 310 29.20 10.02 -23.02
N TYR A 311 28.13 9.97 -22.21
CA TYR A 311 27.05 9.01 -22.40
C TYR A 311 26.28 9.24 -23.70
N LEU A 312 26.03 10.50 -24.05
CA LEU A 312 25.32 10.89 -25.28
C LEU A 312 26.10 10.51 -26.54
N LEU A 313 27.42 10.75 -26.55
CA LEU A 313 28.29 10.45 -27.69
C LEU A 313 28.61 8.95 -27.82
N ALA A 314 28.94 8.28 -26.73
CA ALA A 314 29.40 6.88 -26.75
C ALA A 314 28.81 6.05 -25.59
N PRO A 315 27.55 5.58 -25.71
CA PRO A 315 26.87 4.90 -24.61
C PRO A 315 27.40 3.48 -24.34
N LYS A 316 28.11 2.87 -25.31
CA LYS A 316 28.73 1.53 -25.16
C LYS A 316 30.11 1.57 -24.50
N SER A 317 30.65 2.76 -24.23
CA SER A 317 31.95 2.93 -23.57
C SER A 317 31.95 2.39 -22.13
N ARG A 318 33.13 2.24 -21.53
CA ARG A 318 33.25 1.86 -20.10
C ARG A 318 32.54 2.88 -19.20
N VAL A 319 32.70 4.17 -19.50
CA VAL A 319 32.02 5.27 -18.78
C VAL A 319 30.50 5.20 -18.99
N GLY A 320 30.04 4.92 -20.21
CA GLY A 320 28.62 4.74 -20.51
C GLY A 320 27.96 3.61 -19.71
N ARG A 321 28.65 2.47 -19.55
CA ARG A 321 28.20 1.36 -18.70
C ARG A 321 28.15 1.73 -17.21
N ILE A 322 29.09 2.55 -16.74
CA ILE A 322 29.09 3.06 -15.37
C ILE A 322 27.89 3.99 -15.13
N ILE A 323 27.63 4.94 -16.04
CA ILE A 323 26.50 5.88 -15.93
C ILE A 323 25.15 5.15 -16.01
N HIS A 324 25.09 4.03 -16.73
CA HIS A 324 23.92 3.17 -16.78
C HIS A 324 23.55 2.55 -15.43
N THR A 325 24.48 2.50 -14.46
CA THR A 325 24.16 2.03 -13.11
C THR A 325 23.23 3.02 -12.40
N PRO A 326 22.17 2.55 -11.72
CA PRO A 326 21.12 3.43 -11.19
C PRO A 326 21.64 4.35 -10.08
N PHE A 327 22.61 3.90 -9.27
CA PHE A 327 23.31 4.77 -8.32
C PHE A 327 23.98 5.98 -8.98
N MET A 328 24.63 5.79 -10.13
CA MET A 328 25.26 6.90 -10.86
C MET A 328 24.23 7.81 -11.52
N LYS A 329 23.16 7.24 -12.09
CA LYS A 329 22.02 8.03 -12.59
C LYS A 329 21.50 8.96 -11.50
N PHE A 330 21.26 8.44 -10.29
CA PHE A 330 20.78 9.23 -9.15
C PHE A 330 21.70 10.40 -8.80
N ILE A 331 23.01 10.17 -8.69
CA ILE A 331 23.97 11.24 -8.36
C ILE A 331 24.01 12.30 -9.48
N ILE A 332 24.02 11.88 -10.74
CA ILE A 332 24.07 12.79 -11.88
C ILE A 332 22.79 13.65 -11.98
N HIS A 333 21.61 13.05 -11.76
CA HIS A 333 20.34 13.78 -11.68
C HIS A 333 20.31 14.74 -10.50
N GLY A 334 20.78 14.31 -9.32
CA GLY A 334 20.90 15.17 -8.13
C GLY A 334 21.88 16.33 -8.32
N ALA A 335 23.02 16.08 -8.96
CA ALA A 335 24.02 17.10 -9.25
C ALA A 335 23.51 18.14 -10.25
N SER A 336 22.83 17.71 -11.31
CA SER A 336 22.18 18.64 -12.24
C SER A 336 21.15 19.53 -11.53
N TYR A 337 20.31 18.94 -10.68
CA TYR A 337 19.32 19.71 -9.93
C TYR A 337 19.99 20.72 -8.97
N PHE A 338 21.06 20.30 -8.29
CA PHE A 338 21.85 21.21 -7.46
C PHE A 338 22.47 22.37 -8.28
N THR A 339 22.98 22.10 -9.48
CA THR A 339 23.46 23.16 -10.37
C THR A 339 22.35 24.10 -10.85
N PHE A 340 21.13 23.61 -11.05
CA PHE A 340 19.97 24.44 -11.33
C PHE A 340 19.66 25.40 -10.16
N LEU A 341 19.72 24.93 -8.91
CA LEU A 341 19.55 25.80 -7.74
C LEU A 341 20.67 26.84 -7.61
N LEU A 342 21.92 26.46 -7.88
CA LEU A 342 23.03 27.42 -7.93
C LEU A 342 22.82 28.47 -9.02
N LEU A 343 22.30 28.08 -10.18
CA LEU A 343 21.96 29.00 -11.27
C LEU A 343 20.84 29.97 -10.88
N LEU A 344 19.85 29.52 -10.10
CA LEU A 344 18.80 30.39 -9.54
C LEU A 344 19.36 31.41 -8.53
N ASN A 345 20.30 31.01 -7.68
CA ASN A 345 20.99 31.95 -6.79
C ASN A 345 21.79 32.99 -7.59
N LEU A 346 22.52 32.54 -8.61
CA LEU A 346 23.27 33.43 -9.49
C LEU A 346 22.34 34.40 -10.22
N TYR A 347 21.19 33.91 -10.70
CA TYR A 347 20.16 34.76 -11.32
C TYR A 347 19.68 35.85 -10.36
N SER A 348 19.44 35.50 -9.10
CA SER A 348 18.96 36.45 -8.08
C SER A 348 20.00 37.52 -7.75
N LEU A 349 21.30 37.17 -7.81
CA LEU A 349 22.40 38.12 -7.63
C LEU A 349 22.53 39.07 -8.83
N VAL A 350 22.54 38.54 -10.06
CA VAL A 350 22.74 39.32 -11.29
C VAL A 350 21.54 40.23 -11.61
N TYR A 351 20.31 39.75 -11.37
CA TYR A 351 19.09 40.54 -11.61
C TYR A 351 19.01 41.79 -10.72
N ASN A 352 19.58 41.72 -9.50
CA ASN A 352 19.49 42.80 -8.52
C ASN A 352 20.37 44.02 -8.86
N GLU A 353 21.41 43.85 -9.67
CA GLU A 353 22.37 44.92 -9.99
C GLU A 353 21.94 45.82 -11.16
N ASN A 354 21.33 45.28 -12.22
CA ASN A 354 21.40 45.97 -13.52
C ASN A 354 20.13 46.66 -14.03
N LYS A 355 18.90 46.31 -13.59
CA LYS A 355 17.66 46.78 -14.29
C LYS A 355 16.39 46.90 -13.43
N LYS A 356 16.46 47.54 -12.26
CA LYS A 356 15.26 47.72 -11.40
C LYS A 356 14.13 48.56 -12.02
N ASN A 357 14.45 49.39 -13.02
CA ASN A 357 13.54 50.44 -13.54
C ASN A 357 13.09 50.23 -15.00
N THR A 358 13.40 49.09 -15.63
CA THR A 358 12.95 48.83 -17.01
C THR A 358 11.67 47.98 -17.01
N MET A 359 10.60 48.48 -17.63
CA MET A 359 9.39 47.68 -17.84
C MET A 359 9.69 46.61 -18.91
N GLY A 360 9.68 45.34 -18.52
CA GLY A 360 9.88 44.21 -19.44
C GLY A 360 11.32 44.05 -19.96
N PRO A 361 12.33 43.84 -19.08
CA PRO A 361 13.72 43.69 -19.50
C PRO A 361 13.87 42.55 -20.52
N ALA A 362 14.72 42.75 -21.52
CA ALA A 362 15.06 41.70 -22.48
C ALA A 362 15.67 40.48 -21.76
N LEU A 363 15.31 39.29 -22.25
CA LEU A 363 15.81 38.01 -21.75
C LEU A 363 17.35 37.96 -21.81
N GLU A 364 17.97 37.70 -20.67
CA GLU A 364 19.43 37.62 -20.56
C GLU A 364 19.95 36.21 -20.83
N ARG A 365 21.27 36.08 -21.00
CA ARG A 365 21.92 34.76 -21.18
C ARG A 365 21.56 33.77 -20.07
N ILE A 366 21.38 34.25 -18.84
CA ILE A 366 21.00 33.42 -17.68
C ILE A 366 19.54 32.94 -17.80
N ASP A 367 18.63 33.78 -18.30
CA ASP A 367 17.24 33.38 -18.57
C ASP A 367 17.18 32.25 -19.59
N TYR A 368 17.93 32.35 -20.69
CA TYR A 368 18.00 31.27 -21.69
C TYR A 368 18.55 29.97 -21.11
N LEU A 369 19.58 30.03 -20.25
CA LEU A 369 20.08 28.86 -19.55
C LEU A 369 18.97 28.24 -18.66
N LEU A 370 18.30 29.05 -17.83
CA LEU A 370 17.21 28.57 -16.98
C LEU A 370 16.07 27.94 -17.80
N ILE A 371 15.66 28.56 -18.91
CA ILE A 371 14.63 28.04 -19.82
C ILE A 371 15.01 26.67 -20.36
N ILE A 372 16.29 26.45 -20.73
CA ILE A 372 16.78 25.14 -21.21
C ILE A 372 16.63 24.07 -20.11
N TRP A 373 16.94 24.38 -18.85
CA TRP A 373 16.69 23.47 -17.72
C TRP A 373 15.20 23.20 -17.51
N LEU A 374 14.37 24.25 -17.57
CA LEU A 374 12.92 24.14 -17.40
C LEU A 374 12.28 23.26 -18.47
N ILE A 375 12.63 23.44 -19.75
CA ILE A 375 12.16 22.56 -20.82
C ILE A 375 12.56 21.11 -20.53
N GLY A 376 13.80 20.88 -20.06
CA GLY A 376 14.26 19.55 -19.68
C GLY A 376 13.47 18.92 -18.51
N MET A 377 13.08 19.73 -17.52
CA MET A 377 12.26 19.28 -16.39
C MET A 377 10.81 19.03 -16.80
N VAL A 378 10.18 19.93 -17.55
CA VAL A 378 8.83 19.77 -18.11
C VAL A 378 8.76 18.53 -19.00
N TRP A 379 9.75 18.34 -19.88
CA TRP A 379 9.81 17.15 -20.74
C TRP A 379 9.95 15.85 -19.95
N SER A 380 10.68 15.87 -18.83
CA SER A 380 10.77 14.73 -17.92
C SER A 380 9.42 14.40 -17.27
N ASP A 381 8.68 15.42 -16.83
CA ASP A 381 7.37 15.23 -16.21
C ASP A 381 6.31 14.79 -17.23
N VAL A 382 6.32 15.34 -18.45
CA VAL A 382 5.45 14.89 -19.55
C VAL A 382 5.73 13.43 -19.91
N LYS A 383 7.00 13.02 -19.99
CA LYS A 383 7.36 11.61 -20.22
C LYS A 383 6.82 10.70 -19.12
N ARG A 384 6.95 11.10 -17.84
CA ARG A 384 6.41 10.33 -16.71
C ARG A 384 4.90 10.21 -16.78
N LEU A 385 4.22 11.32 -17.00
CA LEU A 385 2.76 11.36 -17.16
C LEU A 385 2.29 10.44 -18.30
N TRP A 386 3.04 10.39 -19.41
CA TRP A 386 2.70 9.53 -20.55
C TRP A 386 2.91 8.04 -20.28
N TYR A 387 3.90 7.64 -19.48
CA TYR A 387 4.19 6.24 -19.18
C TYR A 387 3.42 5.68 -17.98
N ASP A 388 3.27 6.47 -16.93
CA ASP A 388 2.69 6.02 -15.66
C ASP A 388 1.17 6.29 -15.63
N GLY A 389 0.68 7.28 -16.38
CA GLY A 389 -0.71 7.72 -16.35
C GLY A 389 -0.96 8.85 -15.34
N LEU A 390 -2.13 9.50 -15.43
CA LEU A 390 -2.46 10.68 -14.62
C LEU A 390 -2.67 10.35 -13.13
N GLU A 391 -3.37 9.25 -12.85
CA GLU A 391 -3.73 8.85 -11.49
C GLU A 391 -2.49 8.50 -10.65
N ASP A 392 -1.67 7.55 -11.14
CA ASP A 392 -0.40 7.16 -10.52
C ASP A 392 0.58 8.35 -10.40
N PHE A 393 0.55 9.28 -11.36
CA PHE A 393 1.38 10.49 -11.32
C PHE A 393 0.97 11.42 -10.18
N LEU A 394 -0.34 11.64 -10.00
CA LEU A 394 -0.87 12.54 -8.97
C LEU A 394 -0.86 11.91 -7.58
N GLU A 395 -0.85 10.58 -7.42
CA GLU A 395 -0.76 9.95 -6.10
C GLU A 395 0.59 10.27 -5.41
N GLU A 396 1.66 10.49 -6.17
CA GLU A 396 2.99 10.75 -5.63
C GLU A 396 3.22 12.25 -5.32
N SER A 397 3.39 12.59 -4.04
CA SER A 397 3.60 13.98 -3.58
C SER A 397 4.81 14.69 -4.21
N ARG A 398 5.88 13.94 -4.54
CA ARG A 398 7.05 14.47 -5.26
C ARG A 398 6.67 14.98 -6.66
N ASN A 399 5.79 14.25 -7.33
CA ASN A 399 5.34 14.58 -8.69
C ASN A 399 4.37 15.76 -8.65
N GLN A 400 3.47 15.79 -7.67
CA GLN A 400 2.60 16.96 -7.41
C GLN A 400 3.43 18.25 -7.21
N LEU A 401 4.44 18.23 -6.33
CA LEU A 401 5.32 19.39 -6.11
C LEU A 401 6.04 19.79 -7.40
N SER A 402 6.56 18.82 -8.15
CA SER A 402 7.29 19.09 -9.40
C SER A 402 6.37 19.71 -10.46
N PHE A 403 5.12 19.25 -10.56
CA PHE A 403 4.11 19.78 -11.47
C PHE A 403 3.75 21.24 -11.13
N VAL A 404 3.44 21.52 -9.86
CA VAL A 404 3.12 22.87 -9.39
C VAL A 404 4.31 23.81 -9.63
N MET A 405 5.51 23.41 -9.21
CA MET A 405 6.73 24.19 -9.41
C MET A 405 6.98 24.49 -10.91
N ASN A 406 6.91 23.49 -11.78
CA ASN A 406 7.14 23.67 -13.22
C ASN A 406 6.07 24.55 -13.86
N SER A 407 4.81 24.44 -13.44
CA SER A 407 3.72 25.30 -13.92
C SER A 407 3.93 26.78 -13.57
N LEU A 408 4.40 27.07 -12.35
CA LEU A 408 4.72 28.41 -11.89
C LEU A 408 5.91 29.01 -12.65
N TYR A 409 6.95 28.20 -12.92
CA TYR A 409 8.07 28.64 -13.74
C TYR A 409 7.63 28.92 -15.18
N LEU A 410 6.81 28.06 -15.78
CA LEU A 410 6.28 28.28 -17.13
C LEU A 410 5.45 29.56 -17.20
N ALA A 411 4.57 29.81 -16.22
CA ALA A 411 3.80 31.04 -16.12
C ALA A 411 4.69 32.28 -15.96
N THR A 412 5.73 32.20 -15.13
CA THR A 412 6.72 33.29 -14.96
C THR A 412 7.37 33.68 -16.29
N PHE A 413 7.93 32.72 -17.02
CA PHE A 413 8.62 33.01 -18.27
C PHE A 413 7.66 33.43 -19.39
N ALA A 414 6.43 32.89 -19.41
CA ALA A 414 5.39 33.35 -20.32
C ALA A 414 5.02 34.82 -20.07
N LEU A 415 4.81 35.21 -18.81
CA LEU A 415 4.54 36.60 -18.43
C LEU A 415 5.71 37.54 -18.74
N LYS A 416 6.96 37.09 -18.55
CA LYS A 416 8.14 37.87 -18.95
C LYS A 416 8.20 38.11 -20.47
N VAL A 417 7.88 37.11 -21.28
CA VAL A 417 7.80 37.25 -22.74
C VAL A 417 6.69 38.22 -23.14
N VAL A 418 5.51 38.10 -22.51
CA VAL A 418 4.39 39.02 -22.74
C VAL A 418 4.76 40.45 -22.33
N ALA A 419 5.42 40.62 -21.19
CA ALA A 419 5.88 41.92 -20.71
C ALA A 419 6.87 42.55 -21.68
N HIS A 420 7.85 41.77 -22.16
CA HIS A 420 8.85 42.23 -23.12
C HIS A 420 8.25 42.65 -24.47
N ASN A 421 7.21 41.94 -24.95
CA ASN A 421 6.59 42.25 -26.24
C ASN A 421 5.63 43.46 -26.20
N LYS A 422 5.04 43.76 -25.05
CA LYS A 422 3.98 44.77 -24.91
C LYS A 422 4.47 46.08 -24.29
N PHE A 423 5.48 46.02 -23.43
CA PHE A 423 5.99 47.17 -22.68
C PHE A 423 7.45 47.40 -23.04
N HIS A 424 7.74 48.59 -23.56
CA HIS A 424 9.09 49.03 -23.94
C HIS A 424 9.51 50.32 -23.23
N ASP A 425 8.64 50.89 -22.40
CA ASP A 425 8.84 52.20 -21.78
C ASP A 425 9.72 52.11 -20.53
N TYR A 426 10.48 53.17 -20.29
CA TYR A 426 11.26 53.35 -19.07
C TYR A 426 10.44 54.16 -18.07
N ALA A 427 10.13 53.56 -16.93
CA ALA A 427 9.38 54.22 -15.85
C ALA A 427 9.85 53.66 -14.50
N GLU A 428 9.90 54.52 -13.49
CA GLU A 428 10.31 54.10 -12.15
C GLU A 428 9.34 53.04 -11.60
N ARG A 429 9.88 52.05 -10.89
CA ARG A 429 9.12 50.89 -10.39
C ARG A 429 7.91 51.26 -9.50
N LYS A 430 7.93 52.46 -8.90
CA LYS A 430 6.85 52.98 -8.05
C LYS A 430 5.59 53.33 -8.86
N ASP A 431 5.78 53.70 -10.14
CA ASP A 431 4.70 54.15 -11.02
C ASP A 431 4.07 53.00 -11.80
N TRP A 432 4.51 51.77 -11.54
CA TRP A 432 4.00 50.58 -12.21
C TRP A 432 2.64 50.23 -11.65
N ASP A 433 1.72 49.81 -12.52
CA ASP A 433 0.45 49.25 -12.10
C ASP A 433 0.67 48.04 -11.17
N ALA A 434 -0.17 47.90 -10.14
CA ALA A 434 -0.04 46.87 -9.12
C ALA A 434 -0.09 45.45 -9.71
N PHE A 435 -0.81 45.27 -10.82
CA PHE A 435 -0.94 44.01 -11.55
C PHE A 435 -0.05 43.92 -12.79
N HIS A 436 0.98 44.77 -12.90
CA HIS A 436 1.91 44.74 -14.02
C HIS A 436 2.52 43.33 -14.19
N PRO A 437 2.55 42.76 -15.42
CA PRO A 437 2.92 41.36 -15.64
C PRO A 437 4.32 41.00 -15.14
N THR A 438 5.26 41.95 -15.13
CA THR A 438 6.60 41.75 -14.56
C THR A 438 6.56 41.55 -13.04
N LEU A 439 5.72 42.29 -12.31
CA LEU A 439 5.58 42.14 -10.85
C LEU A 439 4.94 40.81 -10.49
N VAL A 440 3.89 40.43 -11.23
CA VAL A 440 3.25 39.12 -11.09
C VAL A 440 4.24 38.00 -11.40
N ALA A 441 5.04 38.15 -12.46
CA ALA A 441 6.09 37.18 -12.80
C ALA A 441 7.16 37.07 -11.69
N GLU A 442 7.62 38.18 -11.11
CA GLU A 442 8.57 38.17 -9.99
C GLU A 442 7.98 37.46 -8.75
N GLY A 443 6.71 37.70 -8.44
CA GLY A 443 6.01 37.03 -7.35
C GLY A 443 5.89 35.51 -7.55
N LEU A 444 5.44 35.09 -8.75
CA LEU A 444 5.36 33.67 -9.12
C LEU A 444 6.74 33.01 -9.14
N PHE A 445 7.77 33.72 -9.60
CA PHE A 445 9.16 33.25 -9.62
C PHE A 445 9.69 33.03 -8.20
N ALA A 446 9.45 33.96 -7.28
CA ALA A 446 9.85 33.83 -5.89
C ALA A 446 9.20 32.61 -5.24
N PHE A 447 7.90 32.42 -5.45
CA PHE A 447 7.19 31.25 -4.94
C PHE A 447 7.71 29.94 -5.55
N ALA A 448 7.95 29.91 -6.87
CA ALA A 448 8.55 28.76 -7.54
C ALA A 448 9.95 28.42 -6.99
N ASN A 449 10.78 29.43 -6.68
CA ASN A 449 12.10 29.24 -6.09
C ASN A 449 12.02 28.59 -4.70
N VAL A 450 11.08 29.01 -3.85
CA VAL A 450 10.86 28.35 -2.55
C VAL A 450 10.51 26.87 -2.74
N LEU A 451 9.55 26.56 -3.63
CA LEU A 451 9.18 25.17 -3.93
C LEU A 451 10.35 24.36 -4.50
N SER A 452 11.23 24.99 -5.30
CA SER A 452 12.42 24.34 -5.84
C SER A 452 13.40 23.91 -4.74
N TYR A 453 13.58 24.71 -3.69
CA TYR A 453 14.39 24.32 -2.54
C TYR A 453 13.69 23.25 -1.68
N LEU A 454 12.38 23.36 -1.47
CA LEU A 454 11.61 22.34 -0.74
C LEU A 454 11.72 20.95 -1.40
N ARG A 455 11.90 20.90 -2.72
CA ARG A 455 12.14 19.64 -3.43
C ARG A 455 13.37 18.87 -2.93
N LEU A 456 14.39 19.54 -2.38
CA LEU A 456 15.57 18.86 -1.82
C LEU A 456 15.22 17.96 -0.63
N PHE A 457 14.15 18.24 0.12
CA PHE A 457 13.71 17.37 1.21
C PHE A 457 13.42 15.95 0.73
N PHE A 458 12.94 15.77 -0.50
CA PHE A 458 12.71 14.43 -1.05
C PHE A 458 14.00 13.64 -1.29
N MET A 459 15.17 14.28 -1.35
CA MET A 459 16.45 13.58 -1.43
C MET A 459 16.85 12.94 -0.08
N TYR A 460 16.29 13.42 1.04
CA TYR A 460 16.56 12.85 2.37
C TYR A 460 16.06 11.41 2.50
N THR A 461 15.05 11.00 1.71
CA THR A 461 14.60 9.59 1.59
C THR A 461 15.74 8.60 1.33
N THR A 462 16.84 9.03 0.71
CA THR A 462 17.99 8.15 0.43
C THR A 462 18.87 7.87 1.65
N SER A 463 18.82 8.75 2.66
CA SER A 463 19.57 8.59 3.91
C SER A 463 18.86 7.62 4.83
N SER A 464 19.62 6.76 5.51
CA SER A 464 19.08 5.88 6.54
C SER A 464 18.73 6.58 7.86
N ILE A 465 19.22 7.81 8.06
CA ILE A 465 18.99 8.57 9.29
C ILE A 465 17.87 9.60 9.06
N LEU A 466 17.97 10.37 7.97
CA LEU A 466 17.01 11.45 7.68
C LEU A 466 15.75 10.95 6.96
N GLY A 467 15.81 9.78 6.31
CA GLY A 467 14.71 9.24 5.53
C GLY A 467 13.46 8.91 6.36
N PRO A 468 13.56 8.08 7.43
CA PRO A 468 12.42 7.78 8.29
C PRO A 468 11.76 9.04 8.88
N LEU A 469 12.58 9.99 9.37
CA LEU A 469 12.11 11.27 9.90
C LEU A 469 11.33 12.11 8.87
N GLN A 470 11.80 12.14 7.62
CA GLN A 470 11.13 12.89 6.56
C GLN A 470 9.80 12.24 6.13
N ILE A 471 9.73 10.91 6.10
CA ILE A 471 8.49 10.19 5.76
C ILE A 471 7.45 10.35 6.88
N SER A 472 7.85 10.23 8.14
CA SER A 472 6.93 10.42 9.27
C SER A 472 6.40 11.86 9.32
N MET A 473 7.26 12.86 9.06
CA MET A 473 6.82 14.26 8.92
C MET A 473 5.79 14.44 7.81
N GLY A 474 5.99 13.82 6.64
CA GLY A 474 5.05 13.90 5.52
C GLY A 474 3.66 13.33 5.84
N GLN A 475 3.60 12.26 6.62
CA GLN A 475 2.34 11.64 7.04
C GLN A 475 1.64 12.44 8.15
N MET A 476 2.40 12.96 9.11
CA MET A 476 1.84 13.86 10.14
C MET A 476 1.21 15.11 9.51
N LEU A 477 1.76 15.61 8.39
CA LEU A 477 1.16 16.74 7.65
C LEU A 477 -0.22 16.42 7.06
N GLN A 478 -0.52 15.16 6.73
CA GLN A 478 -1.86 14.76 6.26
C GLN A 478 -2.89 14.82 7.39
N ASP A 479 -2.51 14.39 8.60
CA ASP A 479 -3.37 14.53 9.78
C ASP A 479 -3.52 15.98 10.22
N PHE A 480 -2.44 16.78 10.10
CA PHE A 480 -2.49 18.23 10.29
C PHE A 480 -3.52 18.89 9.36
N GLY A 481 -3.63 18.44 8.11
CA GLY A 481 -4.61 18.97 7.15
C GLY A 481 -6.06 18.83 7.62
N LYS A 482 -6.42 17.70 8.26
CA LYS A 482 -7.77 17.49 8.83
C LYS A 482 -8.05 18.50 9.95
N PHE A 483 -7.04 18.76 10.79
CA PHE A 483 -7.13 19.75 11.86
C PHE A 483 -7.20 21.19 11.33
N LEU A 484 -6.43 21.50 10.28
CA LEU A 484 -6.44 22.80 9.61
C LEU A 484 -7.85 23.18 9.14
N GLY A 485 -8.65 22.20 8.68
CA GLY A 485 -10.05 22.43 8.33
C GLY A 485 -10.90 22.94 9.50
N MET A 486 -10.76 22.34 10.69
CA MET A 486 -11.45 22.82 11.90
C MET A 486 -10.96 24.21 12.32
N PHE A 487 -9.66 24.46 12.20
CA PHE A 487 -9.08 25.77 12.46
C PHE A 487 -9.61 26.84 11.50
N LEU A 488 -9.69 26.57 10.20
CA LEU A 488 -10.22 27.50 9.20
C LEU A 488 -11.70 27.84 9.45
N LEU A 489 -12.51 26.87 9.90
CA LEU A 489 -13.91 27.12 10.29
C LEU A 489 -13.99 28.15 11.42
N VAL A 490 -13.18 27.97 12.47
CA VAL A 490 -13.09 28.92 13.57
C VAL A 490 -12.56 30.27 13.08
N LEU A 491 -11.50 30.29 12.27
CA LEU A 491 -10.96 31.54 11.72
C LEU A 491 -12.04 32.33 10.96
N PHE A 492 -12.80 31.69 10.08
CA PHE A 492 -13.84 32.36 9.30
C PHE A 492 -15.03 32.83 10.15
N SER A 493 -15.46 32.07 11.16
CA SER A 493 -16.57 32.50 12.03
C SER A 493 -16.24 33.77 12.81
N PHE A 494 -15.03 33.83 13.39
CA PHE A 494 -14.54 35.01 14.09
C PHE A 494 -14.22 36.16 13.13
N THR A 495 -13.74 35.88 11.91
CA THR A 495 -13.53 36.90 10.87
C THR A 495 -14.84 37.59 10.52
N ILE A 496 -15.92 36.84 10.27
CA ILE A 496 -17.23 37.39 9.97
C ILE A 496 -17.75 38.21 11.15
N GLY A 497 -17.62 37.70 12.38
CA GLY A 497 -18.07 38.40 13.58
C GLY A 497 -17.36 39.74 13.81
N LEU A 498 -16.05 39.80 13.61
CA LEU A 498 -15.28 41.04 13.74
C LEU A 498 -15.53 42.00 12.57
N THR A 499 -15.61 41.50 11.34
CA THR A 499 -15.95 42.33 10.19
C THR A 499 -17.32 42.97 10.38
N GLN A 500 -18.36 42.22 10.80
CA GLN A 500 -19.68 42.81 11.09
C GLN A 500 -19.65 43.81 12.23
N LEU A 501 -18.86 43.56 13.28
CA LEU A 501 -18.76 44.46 14.42
C LEU A 501 -18.12 45.80 14.02
N TYR A 502 -17.11 45.78 13.13
CA TYR A 502 -16.36 46.96 12.70
C TYR A 502 -16.78 47.47 11.32
N ASP A 503 -17.81 46.91 10.69
CA ASP A 503 -18.39 47.37 9.42
C ASP A 503 -19.16 48.67 9.64
N LYS A 504 -18.43 49.77 9.81
CA LYS A 504 -19.00 51.10 9.74
C LYS A 504 -18.96 51.54 8.29
N GLY A 505 -20.15 51.80 7.75
CA GLY A 505 -20.38 52.30 6.41
C GLY A 505 -19.31 53.31 6.03
N PHE A 506 -18.58 52.97 4.97
CA PHE A 506 -17.43 53.66 4.38
C PHE A 506 -17.47 55.19 4.59
N THR A 507 -16.85 55.70 5.66
CA THR A 507 -16.57 57.13 5.76
C THR A 507 -15.26 57.37 5.02
N VAL A 508 -15.37 57.82 3.77
CA VAL A 508 -14.25 58.37 3.00
C VAL A 508 -13.71 59.54 3.81
N ASN A 509 -12.63 59.36 4.57
CA ASN A 509 -11.83 60.48 5.05
C ASN A 509 -10.39 60.06 5.32
N GLU A 510 -9.51 60.85 4.70
CA GLU A 510 -8.05 60.84 4.74
C GLU A 510 -7.38 59.79 3.84
N GLU A 511 -6.90 60.28 2.69
CA GLU A 511 -5.78 59.70 1.95
C GLU A 511 -4.62 59.44 2.93
N LYS A 512 -4.55 58.23 3.47
CA LYS A 512 -3.40 57.73 4.22
C LYS A 512 -2.62 56.84 3.27
N ASP A 513 -1.36 57.20 3.03
CA ASP A 513 -0.43 56.53 2.10
C ASP A 513 -0.23 55.03 2.38
N CYS A 514 -0.69 54.52 3.53
CA CYS A 514 -0.64 53.11 3.89
C CYS A 514 -1.91 52.70 4.65
N ALA A 515 -2.63 51.70 4.11
CA ALA A 515 -3.78 51.08 4.76
C ALA A 515 -3.51 49.58 5.03
N GLY A 516 -3.83 49.12 6.25
CA GLY A 516 -3.77 47.71 6.65
C GLY A 516 -2.74 47.36 7.73
N ILE A 517 -2.55 46.06 7.95
CA ILE A 517 -1.77 45.49 9.08
C ILE A 517 -0.28 45.82 8.98
N PHE A 518 0.23 46.07 7.77
CA PHE A 518 1.67 46.24 7.51
C PHE A 518 2.16 47.69 7.62
N CYS A 519 1.31 48.62 8.05
CA CYS A 519 1.65 50.03 8.22
C CYS A 519 2.32 50.30 9.57
N GLU A 520 3.25 51.25 9.59
CA GLU A 520 3.99 51.67 10.80
C GLU A 520 3.05 52.30 11.85
N GLN A 521 2.05 53.05 11.40
CA GLN A 521 0.87 53.41 12.20
C GLN A 521 -0.33 52.60 11.71
N GLN A 522 -0.65 51.57 12.48
CA GLN A 522 -1.72 50.64 12.16
C GLN A 522 -3.07 51.35 12.47
N SER A 523 -3.98 51.45 11.49
CA SER A 523 -5.29 52.11 11.63
C SER A 523 -6.45 51.11 11.86
N ASN A 524 -7.57 51.62 12.39
CA ASN A 524 -8.80 50.86 12.65
C ASN A 524 -9.41 50.20 11.37
N ASP A 525 -8.97 50.60 10.17
CA ASP A 525 -9.40 50.10 8.87
C ASP A 525 -9.09 48.62 8.63
N THR A 526 -8.23 48.02 9.47
CA THR A 526 -7.83 46.62 9.38
C THR A 526 -9.01 45.65 9.46
N PHE A 527 -10.04 45.97 10.25
CA PHE A 527 -11.19 45.09 10.50
C PHE A 527 -12.40 45.35 9.59
N HIS A 528 -12.35 46.39 8.74
CA HIS A 528 -13.45 46.75 7.85
C HIS A 528 -13.58 45.78 6.66
N SER A 529 -12.49 45.18 6.20
CA SER A 529 -12.51 44.22 5.09
C SER A 529 -12.39 42.78 5.60
N PHE A 530 -13.17 41.86 5.02
CA PHE A 530 -13.09 40.44 5.36
C PHE A 530 -11.67 39.87 5.19
N ILE A 531 -11.00 40.24 4.09
CA ILE A 531 -9.63 39.78 3.79
C ILE A 531 -8.63 40.38 4.79
N GLY A 532 -8.76 41.67 5.13
CA GLY A 532 -7.94 42.33 6.15
C GLY A 532 -8.10 41.68 7.52
N THR A 533 -9.32 41.46 7.97
CA THR A 533 -9.61 40.77 9.25
C THR A 533 -9.04 39.36 9.27
N CYS A 534 -9.19 38.60 8.17
CA CYS A 534 -8.66 37.25 8.07
C CYS A 534 -7.13 37.23 8.20
N PHE A 535 -6.42 38.17 7.54
CA PHE A 535 -4.98 38.32 7.70
C PHE A 535 -4.59 38.71 9.13
N ALA A 536 -5.35 39.61 9.76
CA ALA A 536 -5.07 40.08 11.12
C ALA A 536 -5.17 38.93 12.12
N LEU A 537 -6.26 38.16 12.07
CA LEU A 537 -6.48 37.00 12.94
C LEU A 537 -5.45 35.89 12.71
N PHE A 538 -5.02 35.67 11.47
CA PHE A 538 -3.98 34.70 11.15
C PHE A 538 -2.64 35.07 11.79
N TRP A 539 -2.18 36.31 11.62
CA TRP A 539 -0.92 36.77 12.21
C TRP A 539 -0.96 36.86 13.74
N TYR A 540 -2.15 37.03 14.32
CA TYR A 540 -2.36 37.03 15.77
C TYR A 540 -1.91 35.72 16.43
N ILE A 541 -2.03 34.58 15.75
CA ILE A 541 -1.65 33.25 16.28
C ILE A 541 -0.15 33.16 16.56
N PHE A 542 0.67 33.76 15.70
CA PHE A 542 2.12 33.67 15.78
C PHE A 542 2.74 34.68 16.75
N SER A 543 1.92 35.45 17.47
CA SER A 543 2.36 36.46 18.44
C SER A 543 3.32 37.52 17.86
N LEU A 544 3.45 37.62 16.53
CA LEU A 544 4.16 38.70 15.83
C LEU A 544 3.45 40.05 15.99
N ALA A 545 2.20 40.04 16.45
CA ALA A 545 1.52 41.21 16.99
C ALA A 545 2.04 41.52 18.41
N HIS A 546 3.34 41.79 18.54
CA HIS A 546 3.91 42.54 19.67
C HIS A 546 3.52 44.03 19.55
N VAL A 547 2.25 44.32 19.31
CA VAL A 547 1.75 45.69 19.22
C VAL A 547 0.47 45.75 20.02
N ALA A 548 0.61 46.44 21.13
CA ALA A 548 -0.42 46.73 22.09
C ALA A 548 -1.73 47.19 21.41
N ILE A 549 -2.87 46.77 21.97
CA ILE A 549 -4.02 47.68 22.11
C ILE A 549 -4.69 48.06 20.76
N PHE A 550 -5.14 47.08 19.97
CA PHE A 550 -6.12 47.39 18.91
C PHE A 550 -7.57 47.47 19.40
N VAL A 551 -7.84 46.87 20.56
CA VAL A 551 -9.19 46.86 21.11
C VAL A 551 -9.37 47.80 22.31
N THR A 552 -8.38 48.65 22.57
CA THR A 552 -8.37 49.56 23.73
C THR A 552 -7.94 51.00 23.39
N ARG A 553 -7.94 51.40 22.10
CA ARG A 553 -7.88 52.83 21.77
C ARG A 553 -9.28 53.43 21.85
N PHE A 554 -9.58 53.98 23.03
CA PHE A 554 -10.81 54.70 23.32
C PHE A 554 -10.91 55.97 22.48
N SER A 555 -11.83 55.99 21.52
CA SER A 555 -12.50 57.23 21.14
C SER A 555 -13.78 57.32 21.98
N TYR A 556 -14.02 58.48 22.61
CA TYR A 556 -15.01 58.71 23.68
C TYR A 556 -16.50 58.45 23.32
N GLY A 557 -16.81 57.91 22.13
CA GLY A 557 -18.17 57.62 21.67
C GLY A 557 -18.53 56.13 21.51
N GLU A 558 -17.59 55.19 21.65
CA GLU A 558 -17.77 53.80 21.16
C GLU A 558 -17.30 52.71 22.15
N GLU A 559 -17.44 52.98 23.46
CA GLU A 559 -16.95 52.09 24.52
C GLU A 559 -17.51 50.66 24.44
N LEU A 560 -18.80 50.50 24.10
CA LEU A 560 -19.46 49.20 24.03
C LEU A 560 -18.95 48.34 22.86
N GLN A 561 -18.74 48.95 21.69
CA GLN A 561 -18.25 48.25 20.51
C GLN A 561 -16.80 47.80 20.69
N SER A 562 -15.96 48.68 21.27
CA SER A 562 -14.59 48.33 21.63
C SER A 562 -14.57 47.20 22.66
N PHE A 563 -15.41 47.27 23.69
CA PHE A 563 -15.49 46.20 24.69
C PHE A 563 -15.90 44.85 24.09
N VAL A 564 -16.95 44.83 23.25
CA VAL A 564 -17.40 43.61 22.57
C VAL A 564 -16.32 43.05 21.64
N GLY A 565 -15.60 43.90 20.91
CA GLY A 565 -14.47 43.48 20.09
C GLY A 565 -13.36 42.85 20.92
N ALA A 566 -13.08 43.39 22.11
CA ALA A 566 -12.02 42.88 23.00
C ALA A 566 -12.39 41.48 23.49
N VAL A 567 -13.65 41.28 23.82
CA VAL A 567 -14.18 39.98 24.23
C VAL A 567 -14.12 38.98 23.07
N ILE A 568 -14.48 39.36 21.84
CA ILE A 568 -14.42 38.47 20.68
C ILE A 568 -12.97 38.08 20.34
N VAL A 569 -12.03 39.03 20.34
CA VAL A 569 -10.60 38.74 20.11
C VAL A 569 -10.01 37.94 21.28
N GLY A 570 -10.38 38.27 22.52
CA GLY A 570 -9.95 37.53 23.71
C GLY A 570 -10.43 36.08 23.71
N THR A 571 -11.68 35.84 23.35
CA THR A 571 -12.24 34.49 23.19
C THR A 571 -11.60 33.75 22.02
N TYR A 572 -11.35 34.41 20.89
CA TYR A 572 -10.57 33.85 19.78
C TYR A 572 -9.20 33.35 20.24
N ASN A 573 -8.48 34.11 21.07
CA ASN A 573 -7.18 33.70 21.58
C ASN A 573 -7.25 32.49 22.51
N VAL A 574 -8.23 32.45 23.40
CA VAL A 574 -8.44 31.29 24.27
C VAL A 574 -8.76 30.04 23.42
N VAL A 575 -9.65 30.17 22.44
CA VAL A 575 -10.04 29.03 21.59
C VAL A 575 -8.90 28.60 20.68
N VAL A 576 -8.23 29.52 19.98
CA VAL A 576 -7.22 29.18 18.95
C VAL A 576 -5.85 28.93 19.57
N VAL A 577 -5.34 29.87 20.37
CA VAL A 577 -3.97 29.81 20.90
C VAL A 577 -3.88 28.84 22.07
N ILE A 578 -4.87 28.80 22.97
CA ILE A 578 -4.83 27.90 24.12
C ILE A 578 -5.41 26.53 23.75
N VAL A 579 -6.67 26.46 23.34
CA VAL A 579 -7.34 25.16 23.14
C VAL A 579 -6.86 24.46 21.87
N LEU A 580 -7.04 25.06 20.70
CA LEU A 580 -6.73 24.42 19.42
C LEU A 580 -5.24 24.13 19.26
N THR A 581 -4.34 25.04 19.64
CA THR A 581 -2.89 24.78 19.54
C THR A 581 -2.45 23.63 20.47
N LYS A 582 -3.01 23.51 21.69
CA LYS A 582 -2.70 22.39 22.60
C LYS A 582 -3.27 21.08 22.10
N LEU A 583 -4.49 21.09 21.56
CA LEU A 583 -5.07 19.91 20.92
C LEU A 583 -4.26 19.48 19.70
N LEU A 584 -3.77 20.43 18.90
CA LEU A 584 -2.92 20.14 17.75
C LEU A 584 -1.63 19.45 18.18
N VAL A 585 -0.94 19.97 19.21
CA VAL A 585 0.28 19.34 19.74
C VAL A 585 -0.01 17.92 20.23
N ALA A 586 -1.11 17.71 20.95
CA ALA A 586 -1.49 16.38 21.43
C ALA A 586 -1.80 15.40 20.28
N MET A 587 -2.52 15.86 19.25
CA MET A 587 -2.84 15.07 18.06
C MET A 587 -1.60 14.73 17.25
N LEU A 588 -0.69 15.68 17.04
CA LEU A 588 0.59 15.44 16.36
C LEU A 588 1.46 14.45 17.14
N HIS A 589 1.49 14.54 18.48
CA HIS A 589 2.23 13.58 19.30
C HIS A 589 1.67 12.15 19.19
N LYS A 590 0.34 11.99 19.25
CA LYS A 590 -0.31 10.69 19.06
C LYS A 590 -0.07 10.13 17.66
N SER A 591 -0.19 10.96 16.62
CA SER A 591 0.08 10.57 15.23
C SER A 591 1.54 10.14 15.07
N PHE A 592 2.49 10.91 15.61
CA PHE A 592 3.91 10.56 15.60
C PHE A 592 4.19 9.18 16.23
N GLN A 593 3.64 8.89 17.40
CA GLN A 593 3.85 7.59 18.06
C GLN A 593 3.33 6.41 17.23
N LEU A 594 2.16 6.56 16.59
CA LEU A 594 1.58 5.50 15.76
C LEU A 594 2.41 5.26 14.49
N ILE A 595 2.93 6.34 13.88
CA ILE A 595 3.75 6.29 12.66
C ILE A 595 5.15 5.75 12.97
N ALA A 596 5.76 6.15 14.10
CA ALA A 596 7.10 5.74 14.51
C ALA A 596 7.24 4.21 14.62
N ASN A 597 6.20 3.50 15.07
CA ASN A 597 6.21 2.03 15.16
C ASN A 597 6.41 1.32 13.79
N HIS A 598 6.14 2.01 12.68
CA HIS A 598 6.22 1.46 11.33
C HIS A 598 7.16 2.24 10.40
N GLU A 599 7.86 3.27 10.91
CA GLU A 599 8.63 4.23 10.10
C GLU A 599 9.66 3.55 9.20
N ASP A 600 10.28 2.50 9.71
CA ASP A 600 11.34 1.75 9.03
C ASP A 600 10.81 1.00 7.80
N LYS A 601 9.59 0.43 7.92
CA LYS A 601 8.92 -0.29 6.84
C LYS A 601 8.52 0.69 5.74
N GLU A 602 7.97 1.83 6.13
CA GLU A 602 7.50 2.85 5.19
C GLU A 602 8.64 3.58 4.48
N TRP A 603 9.71 3.88 5.21
CA TRP A 603 10.92 4.42 4.63
C TRP A 603 11.54 3.46 3.61
N LYS A 604 11.67 2.17 3.93
CA LYS A 604 12.19 1.15 2.99
C LYS A 604 11.32 1.03 1.74
N PHE A 605 10.00 1.15 1.89
CA PHE A 605 9.06 1.17 0.76
C PHE A 605 9.24 2.42 -0.11
N ALA A 606 9.25 3.62 0.47
CA ALA A 606 9.46 4.88 -0.24
C ALA A 606 10.84 4.90 -0.95
N ARG A 607 11.88 4.40 -0.29
CA ARG A 607 13.22 4.26 -0.85
C ARG A 607 13.23 3.30 -2.05
N ALA A 608 12.54 2.15 -1.95
CA ALA A 608 12.43 1.21 -3.06
C ALA A 608 11.68 1.82 -4.25
N LYS A 609 10.58 2.57 -4.01
CA LYS A 609 9.86 3.31 -5.05
C LYS A 609 10.75 4.34 -5.73
N LEU A 610 11.56 5.09 -4.96
CA LEU A 610 12.56 6.01 -5.52
C LEU A 610 13.59 5.27 -6.38
N TRP A 611 14.17 4.18 -5.90
CA TRP A 611 15.19 3.43 -6.64
C TRP A 611 14.67 2.86 -7.96
N LEU A 612 13.45 2.33 -7.94
CA LEU A 612 12.79 1.78 -9.11
C LEU A 612 12.66 2.81 -10.24
N SER A 613 12.44 4.09 -9.91
CA SER A 613 12.39 5.17 -10.90
C SER A 613 13.71 5.39 -11.67
N TYR A 614 14.84 4.89 -11.15
CA TYR A 614 16.16 4.93 -11.80
C TYR A 614 16.58 3.60 -12.43
N PHE A 615 15.88 2.51 -12.14
CA PHE A 615 16.14 1.21 -12.77
C PHE A 615 15.72 1.20 -14.24
N ASP A 616 14.65 1.92 -14.58
CA ASP A 616 14.19 2.00 -15.96
C ASP A 616 15.16 2.81 -16.84
N ASP A 617 15.34 2.35 -18.09
CA ASP A 617 16.24 2.97 -19.07
C ASP A 617 15.63 4.20 -19.77
N LYS A 618 14.41 4.59 -19.38
CA LYS A 618 13.61 5.60 -20.09
C LYS A 618 14.10 7.05 -19.86
N CYS A 619 14.84 7.31 -18.78
CA CYS A 619 15.31 8.66 -18.37
C CYS A 619 16.76 8.66 -17.84
N THR A 620 17.72 8.16 -18.64
CA THR A 620 19.12 8.06 -18.20
C THR A 620 19.85 9.40 -18.11
N LEU A 621 19.45 10.40 -18.90
CA LEU A 621 20.09 11.72 -18.95
C LEU A 621 19.34 12.72 -18.06
N PRO A 622 20.06 13.55 -17.27
CA PRO A 622 19.44 14.62 -16.50
C PRO A 622 19.02 15.81 -17.38
N PRO A 623 18.06 16.64 -16.95
CA PRO A 623 17.93 18.00 -17.48
C PRO A 623 19.29 18.71 -17.41
N PRO A 624 19.71 19.52 -18.39
CA PRO A 624 19.00 19.86 -19.62
C PRO A 624 19.22 18.85 -20.77
N PHE A 625 20.19 17.94 -20.66
CA PHE A 625 20.59 17.03 -21.74
C PHE A 625 19.53 15.98 -22.12
N ASN A 626 18.48 15.80 -21.33
CA ASN A 626 17.34 14.91 -21.63
C ASN A 626 16.53 15.33 -22.88
N VAL A 627 16.59 16.59 -23.30
CA VAL A 627 15.88 17.07 -24.51
C VAL A 627 16.55 16.55 -25.78
N ILE A 628 17.87 16.33 -25.74
CA ILE A 628 18.63 15.89 -26.92
C ILE A 628 18.34 14.41 -27.19
N PRO A 629 17.70 14.05 -28.32
CA PRO A 629 17.45 12.66 -28.65
C PRO A 629 18.78 11.93 -28.84
N SER A 630 18.92 10.75 -28.25
CA SER A 630 20.14 9.97 -28.44
C SER A 630 20.32 9.59 -29.92
N PRO A 631 21.56 9.58 -30.45
CA PRO A 631 21.81 9.15 -31.84
C PRO A 631 21.29 7.73 -32.12
N LYS A 632 21.27 6.88 -31.09
CA LYS A 632 20.70 5.52 -31.16
C LYS A 632 19.19 5.54 -31.40
N THR A 633 18.42 6.41 -30.75
CA THR A 633 16.96 6.48 -30.94
C THR A 633 16.61 6.87 -32.37
N ILE A 634 17.36 7.78 -32.99
CA ILE A 634 17.17 8.17 -34.39
C ILE A 634 17.49 7.00 -35.34
N CYS A 635 18.61 6.30 -35.09
CA CYS A 635 18.98 5.10 -35.85
C CYS A 635 17.95 3.96 -35.68
N TYR A 636 17.38 3.80 -34.48
CA TYR A 636 16.32 2.82 -34.24
C TYR A 636 15.00 3.22 -34.89
N LEU A 637 14.64 4.51 -34.91
CA LEU A 637 13.45 5.00 -35.61
C LEU A 637 13.55 4.68 -37.11
N PHE A 638 14.72 4.95 -37.70
CA PHE A 638 15.01 4.66 -39.10
C PHE A 638 14.99 3.14 -39.38
N ASN A 639 15.61 2.34 -38.52
CA ASN A 639 15.56 0.88 -38.62
C ASN A 639 14.17 0.30 -38.37
N SER A 640 13.34 0.95 -37.53
CA SER A 640 11.97 0.52 -37.26
C SER A 640 11.05 0.87 -38.43
N LEU A 641 11.24 2.03 -39.07
CA LEU A 641 10.61 2.37 -40.35
C LEU A 641 11.01 1.35 -41.43
N SER A 642 12.30 1.04 -41.55
CA SER A 642 12.80 0.04 -42.50
C SER A 642 12.22 -1.35 -42.23
N LYS A 643 12.13 -1.77 -40.96
CA LYS A 643 11.51 -3.04 -40.56
C LYS A 643 9.99 -3.05 -40.75
N TRP A 644 9.31 -1.92 -40.57
CA TRP A 644 7.89 -1.78 -40.84
C TRP A 644 7.61 -1.98 -42.34
N ILE A 645 8.39 -1.31 -43.20
CA ILE A 645 8.35 -1.50 -44.66
C ILE A 645 8.66 -2.97 -45.03
N CYS A 646 9.71 -3.56 -44.44
CA CYS A 646 10.06 -4.97 -44.68
C CYS A 646 9.04 -5.97 -44.10
N SER A 647 8.22 -5.58 -43.11
CA SER A 647 7.23 -6.48 -42.49
C SER A 647 6.05 -6.80 -43.41
N HIS A 648 5.85 -5.99 -44.46
CA HIS A 648 4.86 -6.23 -45.51
C HIS A 648 5.33 -7.26 -46.55
N THR A 649 6.61 -7.67 -46.54
CA THR A 649 7.16 -8.71 -47.42
C THR A 649 6.92 -10.12 -46.87
N SER A 650 6.85 -11.13 -47.75
CA SER A 650 6.66 -12.55 -47.37
C SER A 650 7.77 -13.07 -46.46
N SER A 651 9.03 -12.67 -46.71
CA SER A 651 10.19 -12.99 -45.87
C SER A 651 10.12 -12.37 -44.47
N GLY A 652 9.61 -11.14 -44.36
CA GLY A 652 9.38 -10.46 -43.08
C GLY A 652 8.34 -11.16 -42.19
N LYS A 653 7.27 -11.72 -42.79
CA LYS A 653 6.23 -12.48 -42.08
C LYS A 653 6.79 -13.76 -41.45
N VAL A 654 7.59 -14.53 -42.18
CA VAL A 654 8.24 -15.77 -41.68
C VAL A 654 9.20 -15.47 -40.52
N LYS A 655 10.03 -14.42 -40.67
CA LYS A 655 10.97 -14.00 -39.61
C LYS A 655 10.24 -13.55 -38.34
N ARG A 656 9.11 -12.84 -38.48
CA ARG A 656 8.25 -12.46 -37.35
C ARG A 656 7.66 -13.68 -36.66
N GLN A 657 7.18 -14.66 -37.42
CA GLN A 657 6.59 -15.88 -36.88
C GLN A 657 7.60 -16.74 -36.11
N ASN A 658 8.83 -16.89 -36.63
CA ASN A 658 9.92 -17.57 -35.93
C ASN A 658 10.31 -16.84 -34.63
N SER A 659 10.43 -15.52 -34.65
CA SER A 659 10.71 -14.73 -33.43
C SER A 659 9.61 -14.83 -32.37
N LEU A 660 8.34 -14.96 -32.79
CA LEU A 660 7.22 -15.16 -31.89
C LEU A 660 7.23 -16.57 -31.28
N LYS A 661 7.62 -17.59 -32.06
CA LYS A 661 7.76 -18.96 -31.56
C LYS A 661 8.90 -19.07 -30.54
N GLU A 662 10.05 -18.47 -30.83
CA GLU A 662 11.17 -18.39 -29.90
C GLU A 662 10.79 -17.66 -28.61
N TRP A 663 10.09 -16.53 -28.71
CA TRP A 663 9.59 -15.80 -27.55
C TRP A 663 8.63 -16.64 -26.69
N ARG A 664 7.67 -17.36 -27.30
CA ARG A 664 6.76 -18.25 -26.56
C ARG A 664 7.52 -19.36 -25.83
N ASN A 665 8.50 -19.98 -26.50
CA ASN A 665 9.33 -21.02 -25.89
C ASN A 665 10.14 -20.48 -24.70
N LEU A 666 10.69 -19.26 -24.80
CA LEU A 666 11.42 -18.63 -23.70
C LEU A 666 10.50 -18.24 -22.53
N LYS A 667 9.30 -17.71 -22.82
CA LYS A 667 8.29 -17.40 -21.81
C LYS A 667 7.88 -18.67 -21.05
N GLN A 668 7.53 -19.73 -21.78
CA GLN A 668 7.17 -21.02 -21.19
C GLN A 668 8.28 -21.56 -20.29
N LYS A 669 9.55 -21.55 -20.72
CA LYS A 669 10.68 -21.99 -19.88
C LYS A 669 10.83 -21.16 -18.60
N ARG A 670 10.55 -19.86 -18.66
CA ARG A 670 10.59 -18.97 -17.49
C ARG A 670 9.44 -19.27 -16.53
N ASP A 671 8.26 -19.54 -17.05
CA ASP A 671 7.06 -19.87 -16.25
C ASP A 671 7.24 -21.24 -15.57
N GLU A 672 7.76 -22.24 -16.27
CA GLU A 672 8.13 -23.53 -15.69
C GLU A 672 9.20 -23.38 -14.59
N ASN A 673 10.20 -22.52 -14.80
CA ASN A 673 11.23 -22.25 -13.79
C ASN A 673 10.64 -21.51 -12.58
N TYR A 674 9.73 -20.57 -12.80
CA TYR A 674 9.02 -19.87 -11.74
C TYR A 674 8.18 -20.82 -10.90
N GLN A 675 7.41 -21.71 -11.53
CA GLN A 675 6.60 -22.72 -10.83
C GLN A 675 7.47 -23.65 -9.98
N LYS A 676 8.61 -24.13 -10.51
CA LYS A 676 9.56 -24.95 -9.73
C LYS A 676 10.06 -24.21 -8.48
N VAL A 677 10.45 -22.95 -8.63
CA VAL A 677 10.87 -22.10 -7.51
C VAL A 677 9.71 -21.95 -6.51
N MET A 678 8.50 -21.63 -6.98
CA MET A 678 7.33 -21.45 -6.13
C MET A 678 6.99 -22.71 -5.32
N CYS A 679 6.98 -23.91 -5.94
CA CYS A 679 6.76 -25.16 -5.23
C CYS A 679 7.79 -25.39 -4.12
N CYS A 680 9.07 -25.08 -4.37
CA CYS A 680 10.11 -25.16 -3.35
C CYS A 680 9.89 -24.16 -2.21
N LEU A 681 9.45 -22.93 -2.50
CA LEU A 681 9.14 -21.94 -1.46
C LEU A 681 7.93 -22.33 -0.62
N VAL A 682 6.83 -22.77 -1.25
CA VAL A 682 5.62 -23.26 -0.57
C VAL A 682 5.96 -24.43 0.34
N HIS A 683 6.75 -25.40 -0.14
CA HIS A 683 7.18 -26.53 0.69
C HIS A 683 7.98 -26.06 1.91
N ARG A 684 8.97 -25.17 1.72
CA ARG A 684 9.76 -24.61 2.84
C ARG A 684 8.90 -23.80 3.81
N TYR A 685 7.95 -23.03 3.30
CA TYR A 685 7.00 -22.26 4.11
C TYR A 685 6.15 -23.19 4.99
N LEU A 686 5.59 -24.25 4.41
CA LEU A 686 4.81 -25.25 5.15
C LEU A 686 5.65 -25.95 6.23
N THR A 687 6.89 -26.34 5.92
CA THR A 687 7.80 -26.93 6.92
C THR A 687 8.10 -25.94 8.04
N SER A 688 8.38 -24.67 7.71
CA SER A 688 8.64 -23.62 8.70
C SER A 688 7.42 -23.32 9.57
N MET A 689 6.21 -23.33 8.98
CA MET A 689 4.95 -23.12 9.71
C MET A 689 4.68 -24.26 10.69
N ARG A 690 4.85 -25.53 10.27
CA ARG A 690 4.73 -26.68 11.16
C ARG A 690 5.71 -26.61 12.34
N GLN A 691 6.96 -26.25 12.08
CA GLN A 691 7.97 -26.09 13.14
C GLN A 691 7.60 -24.97 14.11
N LYS A 692 7.08 -23.84 13.60
CA LYS A 692 6.60 -22.75 14.46
C LYS A 692 5.47 -23.23 15.36
N MET A 693 4.44 -23.85 14.79
CA MET A 693 3.29 -24.39 15.53
C MET A 693 3.75 -25.31 16.67
N GLN A 694 4.62 -26.28 16.37
CA GLN A 694 5.22 -27.18 17.36
C GLN A 694 6.05 -26.49 18.45
N SER A 695 6.69 -25.36 18.13
CA SER A 695 7.51 -24.60 19.08
C SER A 695 6.71 -23.62 19.94
N THR A 696 5.56 -23.17 19.46
CA THR A 696 4.65 -22.25 20.16
C THR A 696 3.59 -22.96 20.99
N ASP A 697 3.35 -24.25 20.75
CA ASP A 697 2.46 -25.06 21.58
C ASP A 697 3.00 -25.16 23.00
N GLN A 698 2.47 -24.30 23.88
CA GLN A 698 2.50 -24.54 25.31
C GLN A 698 1.60 -25.73 25.59
N ALA A 699 2.04 -26.65 26.45
CA ALA A 699 1.21 -27.79 26.83
C ALA A 699 -0.14 -27.30 27.41
N THR A 700 -1.21 -27.50 26.64
CA THR A 700 -2.57 -27.12 27.03
C THR A 700 -3.15 -28.18 27.98
N VAL A 701 -4.20 -27.80 28.70
CA VAL A 701 -4.96 -28.75 29.54
C VAL A 701 -5.58 -29.88 28.68
N GLU A 702 -5.89 -29.59 27.42
CA GLU A 702 -6.41 -30.55 26.45
C GLU A 702 -5.37 -31.63 26.13
N ASN A 703 -4.13 -31.26 25.83
CA ASN A 703 -3.04 -32.23 25.58
C ASN A 703 -2.79 -33.14 26.80
N LEU A 704 -2.95 -32.62 28.03
CA LEU A 704 -2.87 -33.44 29.26
C LEU A 704 -4.07 -34.37 29.43
N ASN A 705 -5.27 -33.92 29.05
CA ASN A 705 -6.47 -34.74 29.09
C ASN A 705 -6.41 -35.87 28.04
N GLU A 706 -5.89 -35.58 26.86
CA GLU A 706 -5.61 -36.55 25.80
C GLU A 706 -4.64 -37.62 26.31
N LEU A 707 -3.50 -37.22 26.86
CA LEU A 707 -2.51 -38.15 27.43
C LEU A 707 -3.09 -38.99 28.58
N ARG A 708 -3.91 -38.38 29.45
CA ARG A 708 -4.63 -39.10 30.52
C ARG A 708 -5.60 -40.12 29.94
N GLN A 709 -6.27 -39.78 28.85
CA GLN A 709 -7.21 -40.66 28.17
C GLN A 709 -6.49 -41.81 27.47
N ASP A 710 -5.37 -41.57 26.81
CA ASP A 710 -4.52 -42.60 26.21
C ASP A 710 -3.98 -43.57 27.24
N LEU A 711 -3.52 -43.06 28.39
CA LEU A 711 -3.15 -43.91 29.54
C LEU A 711 -4.33 -44.73 30.06
N SER A 712 -5.53 -44.15 30.10
CA SER A 712 -6.75 -44.86 30.51
C SER A 712 -7.14 -45.95 29.50
N LYS A 713 -7.03 -45.66 28.20
CA LYS A 713 -7.26 -46.60 27.10
C LYS A 713 -6.26 -47.75 27.17
N PHE A 714 -4.97 -47.44 27.24
CA PHE A 714 -3.89 -48.42 27.40
C PHE A 714 -4.11 -49.29 28.63
N ARG A 715 -4.46 -48.70 29.77
CA ARG A 715 -4.80 -49.45 30.99
C ARG A 715 -5.97 -50.42 30.77
N ASN A 716 -7.01 -50.00 30.06
CA ASN A 716 -8.18 -50.83 29.79
C ASN A 716 -7.85 -51.96 28.82
N GLU A 717 -7.12 -51.69 27.73
CA GLU A 717 -6.65 -52.71 26.79
C GLU A 717 -5.75 -53.74 27.46
N MET A 718 -4.80 -53.30 28.29
CA MET A 718 -3.96 -54.21 29.08
C MET A 718 -4.78 -55.08 30.03
N ARG A 719 -5.81 -54.51 30.66
CA ARG A 719 -6.71 -55.24 31.56
C ARG A 719 -7.55 -56.29 30.82
N ASP A 720 -7.91 -56.00 29.58
CA ASP A 720 -8.66 -56.90 28.70
C ASP A 720 -7.76 -58.02 28.16
N LEU A 721 -6.55 -57.71 27.67
CA LEU A 721 -5.55 -58.68 27.22
C LEU A 721 -5.13 -59.66 28.33
N LEU A 722 -5.00 -59.16 29.56
CA LEU A 722 -4.67 -59.96 30.73
C LEU A 722 -5.87 -60.71 31.33
N GLY A 723 -7.07 -60.62 30.72
CA GLY A 723 -8.25 -61.38 31.15
C GLY A 723 -8.84 -60.97 32.50
N PHE A 724 -8.46 -59.81 33.04
CA PHE A 724 -8.94 -59.36 34.36
C PHE A 724 -10.42 -58.92 34.36
N ARG A 725 -11.08 -58.81 33.19
CA ARG A 725 -12.53 -58.58 33.10
C ARG A 725 -13.36 -59.86 33.03
N THR A 726 -12.85 -60.94 32.43
CA THR A 726 -13.57 -62.22 32.35
C THR A 726 -13.56 -62.97 33.68
N SER A 727 -12.53 -62.79 34.52
CA SER A 727 -12.44 -63.48 35.81
C SER A 727 -13.43 -62.99 36.87
N LYS A 728 -14.00 -61.79 36.74
CA LYS A 728 -14.98 -61.26 37.71
C LYS A 728 -16.45 -61.60 37.41
N TYR A 729 -16.77 -62.09 36.21
CA TYR A 729 -18.14 -62.51 35.87
C TYR A 729 -18.31 -64.03 35.80
N ALA A 730 -17.25 -64.82 36.00
CA ALA A 730 -17.34 -66.28 36.10
C ALA A 730 -17.84 -66.78 37.47
N MET A 731 -18.26 -65.89 38.40
CA MET A 731 -18.59 -66.27 39.78
C MET A 731 -20.07 -66.10 40.19
N PHE A 732 -20.99 -65.87 39.24
CA PHE A 732 -22.43 -65.86 39.51
C PHE A 732 -23.22 -66.70 38.49
N TYR A 733 -22.99 -68.00 38.52
CA TYR A 733 -24.04 -68.98 38.24
C TYR A 733 -24.12 -69.91 39.46
N PRO A 734 -25.18 -69.88 40.28
CA PRO A 734 -25.44 -70.99 41.15
C PRO A 734 -25.88 -72.15 40.25
N ARG A 735 -25.11 -73.23 40.27
CA ARG A 735 -25.60 -74.54 39.81
C ARG A 735 -26.85 -74.89 40.62
N ASN A 736 -27.98 -74.96 39.95
CA ASN A 736 -28.98 -76.01 40.12
C ASN A 736 -29.54 -76.34 38.75
#